data_AF-A0A959VTK0-F1
#
_entry.id   AF-A0A959VTK0-F1
#
_cell.length_a   1.000
_cell.length_b   1.000
_cell.length_c   1.000
_cell.angle_alpha   90.00
_cell.angle_beta   90.00
_cell.angle_gamma   90.00
#
_symmetry.space_group_name_H-M   'P 1'
#
loop_
_entity.id
_entity.type
_entity.pdbx_description
1 polymer ?
#
loop_
_entity_poly.entity_id
_entity_poly.type
_entity_poly.pdbx_seq_one_letter_code
_entity_poly.pdbx_strand_id
1 'polypeptide(L)'
;MGDVNRHEVLEMPSRRLFGARPLLLALLSVLLLAVGVGAAPSTALAADAVYIDSPADGTIFQSAPADYLGRAVPESFPPPSDYQPQISGAVQVETSPGVWGGPFCSDIPDVCGVYTFDVALPGPGDTWAASDANPLDVQGSNALADGAYRLRVGQASDVSLPTFYDEIDFFVDGTNPNTTIPIGPSLYNDDSGVTFHFEFGGSDPLVNDYASGIDYFNCKLNGGPWQQCTSPGGSPPYSHDLNVPEGGHTLYATAVDHAGNEDATPAQRYWIVDETPPDITITKPVNKDRYLLHEGPNPIFNCTDPLAGSPAAASGIASCTATPINDEDLGPHFFEVTAVDRAGNVSKKKVAYTIDPPDYGEFVKESHPLAYYRFDEALGSDVMVDSSGNHRNGVYQNGIALRRDSATVCERRPHPPRVCELDHPAENKAAYFPPRDGHGYVNGIAAPKTAYTMEAWVKPRGGADMMVMSHGGGGQLFIKDGKLAFRQVQDTIFSNAAVLPGVWSHVAATWNGSVTRLYVNGLQVASSNSANKAPSGISTLYIGYGEMAPWFHGEMDEAAYYSTAVSQHRLFDRWKIGVAKDNPSLERGNSPFNTEGPNTDPEEPKNGGLYAPTKTPNADFSCFDPDDLPGDSDVASCTATVDGNPIVNGAPLPDNLGVHNFVVTVVDKGGNQYIHTHTYTVKNFAGIFNTDSPVAYYRLGDPAGLFMNDASGNNRNGEYKNDQDSGPVGISGDGDRARNFFGKGGYGFVNGIPAPRFQSTMEAWVNPTDGRDQSIVGHGDAGEIYIDDGHFKFRRMFETVTSSVPVQVGAWQQVVGTWDGADIRIYVNGIETGKTESTRRPSSISTFYVGFGELAPWFYGAIDEVAYYSVALNANRVYQHWLADPPPEDLTVSTSETTEPGNPGEETDPPVTEDPDTPVSDDPSETEDPGTGDDDEVVPISAESGGSAGPEISRVSANRKAIKVLIKCSGGQDCSGKLTGTLKLGKKKFAISAGVSAPKNGSAVTTVKLTKAQKKAAKKAKFINVKVTLRSADGTVLDRG
;
A
#
# COMPACT_ATOMS: atom_id res chain seq x y z
N MET A 1 -19.77 27.63 -9.08
CA MET A 1 -19.67 29.08 -8.81
C MET A 1 -20.41 29.38 -7.51
N GLY A 2 -19.75 30.02 -6.54
CA GLY A 2 -20.28 30.52 -5.26
C GLY A 2 -20.26 29.47 -4.13
N ASP A 3 -19.28 29.49 -3.22
CA ASP A 3 -19.17 30.31 -1.98
C ASP A 3 -20.14 29.85 -0.87
N VAL A 4 -19.67 29.12 0.15
CA VAL A 4 -19.04 29.56 1.43
C VAL A 4 -20.04 30.22 2.40
N ASN A 5 -20.27 29.55 3.54
CA ASN A 5 -20.52 30.12 4.86
C ASN A 5 -19.99 29.09 5.89
N ARG A 6 -18.90 29.35 6.64
CA ARG A 6 -18.86 30.02 7.98
C ARG A 6 -19.93 29.44 8.93
N HIS A 7 -19.64 28.93 10.13
CA HIS A 7 -18.66 29.36 11.14
C HIS A 7 -18.42 28.24 12.17
N GLU A 8 -17.20 28.22 12.71
CA GLU A 8 -16.78 27.61 13.98
C GLU A 8 -17.50 28.17 15.22
N VAL A 9 -17.44 27.41 16.33
CA VAL A 9 -17.05 27.78 17.72
C VAL A 9 -17.86 26.88 18.68
N LEU A 10 -17.33 25.73 19.14
CA LEU A 10 -16.49 25.52 20.33
C LEU A 10 -16.97 26.29 21.59
N GLU A 11 -17.57 25.58 22.56
CA GLU A 11 -16.88 25.26 23.82
C GLU A 11 -17.68 24.32 24.73
N MET A 12 -16.97 23.26 25.12
CA MET A 12 -17.15 22.35 26.26
C MET A 12 -17.19 23.11 27.61
N PRO A 13 -17.54 22.50 28.78
CA PRO A 13 -17.06 21.19 29.22
C PRO A 13 -18.08 20.42 30.12
N SER A 14 -17.86 19.24 30.70
CA SER A 14 -16.68 18.50 31.12
C SER A 14 -17.12 17.10 31.59
N ARG A 15 -16.27 16.09 31.36
CA ARG A 15 -15.84 15.04 32.33
C ARG A 15 -16.94 14.07 32.86
N ARG A 16 -16.77 12.75 32.91
CA ARG A 16 -15.55 11.94 33.10
C ARG A 16 -15.92 10.43 33.03
N LEU A 17 -15.09 9.67 32.31
CA LEU A 17 -14.34 8.47 32.75
C LEU A 17 -14.99 7.08 32.91
N PHE A 18 -14.22 6.13 32.34
CA PHE A 18 -14.01 4.69 32.67
C PHE A 18 -15.20 3.73 32.48
N GLY A 19 -15.03 2.52 31.95
CA GLY A 19 -13.83 1.77 31.59
C GLY A 19 -14.14 0.27 31.63
N ALA A 20 -13.77 -0.42 30.54
CA ALA A 20 -13.41 -1.84 30.38
C ALA A 20 -14.11 -2.96 31.21
N ARG A 21 -14.81 -3.86 30.48
CA ARG A 21 -14.65 -5.35 30.33
C ARG A 21 -14.03 -6.13 31.52
N PRO A 22 -14.35 -7.45 31.77
CA PRO A 22 -14.49 -8.48 30.72
C PRO A 22 -15.31 -9.79 31.02
N LEU A 23 -15.42 -10.64 29.98
CA LEU A 23 -15.29 -12.12 29.94
C LEU A 23 -16.34 -13.12 30.54
N LEU A 24 -16.85 -13.97 29.62
CA LEU A 24 -16.80 -15.46 29.57
C LEU A 24 -18.00 -16.38 30.00
N LEU A 25 -18.50 -17.13 28.99
CA LEU A 25 -18.96 -18.54 28.86
C LEU A 25 -19.88 -19.27 29.89
N ALA A 26 -20.91 -19.95 29.31
CA ALA A 26 -21.27 -21.40 29.42
C ALA A 26 -22.81 -21.63 29.52
N LEU A 27 -23.50 -22.13 28.49
CA LEU A 27 -23.78 -23.55 28.10
C LEU A 27 -24.68 -24.35 29.08
N LEU A 28 -25.86 -24.79 28.59
CA LEU A 28 -26.29 -26.20 28.37
C LEU A 28 -27.78 -26.53 28.75
N SER A 29 -28.59 -26.78 27.70
CA SER A 29 -29.58 -27.86 27.45
C SER A 29 -30.56 -28.40 28.51
N VAL A 30 -31.83 -28.65 28.10
CA VAL A 30 -32.44 -29.99 27.90
C VAL A 30 -33.90 -29.89 27.38
N LEU A 31 -34.24 -30.79 26.46
CA LEU A 31 -35.52 -31.01 25.77
C LEU A 31 -36.02 -32.44 26.07
N LEU A 32 -37.32 -32.66 26.34
CA LEU A 32 -38.07 -33.95 26.20
C LEU A 32 -39.59 -33.64 26.36
N LEU A 33 -40.46 -33.76 25.34
CA LEU A 33 -41.15 -34.96 24.76
C LEU A 33 -42.44 -35.42 25.48
N ALA A 34 -43.59 -35.06 24.88
CA ALA A 34 -44.66 -35.92 24.32
C ALA A 34 -45.59 -36.86 25.16
N VAL A 35 -46.90 -36.60 24.98
CA VAL A 35 -48.06 -37.51 24.71
C VAL A 35 -48.81 -38.20 25.87
N GLY A 36 -50.14 -38.02 25.89
CA GLY A 36 -51.12 -38.90 26.55
C GLY A 36 -52.57 -38.47 26.33
N VAL A 37 -53.35 -39.29 25.61
CA VAL A 37 -54.75 -39.13 25.17
C VAL A 37 -55.74 -39.74 26.19
N GLY A 38 -56.98 -39.24 26.31
CA GLY A 38 -58.07 -40.01 26.93
C GLY A 38 -59.45 -39.34 27.10
N ALA A 39 -60.33 -39.57 26.11
CA ALA A 39 -61.79 -39.85 26.16
C ALA A 39 -62.83 -38.98 26.96
N ALA A 40 -63.91 -38.62 26.26
CA ALA A 40 -65.22 -38.14 26.75
C ALA A 40 -66.08 -39.27 27.38
N PRO A 41 -67.16 -39.00 28.18
CA PRO A 41 -68.48 -38.67 27.61
C PRO A 41 -69.37 -37.75 28.51
N SER A 42 -70.65 -37.71 28.16
CA SER A 42 -71.73 -36.74 28.39
C SER A 42 -72.48 -36.74 29.75
N THR A 43 -73.33 -35.71 29.88
CA THR A 43 -74.68 -35.61 30.53
C THR A 43 -74.83 -35.40 32.06
N ALA A 44 -75.43 -34.23 32.36
CA ALA A 44 -76.63 -33.99 33.17
C ALA A 44 -76.55 -33.80 34.71
N LEU A 45 -76.97 -32.58 35.10
CA LEU A 45 -77.95 -32.17 36.12
C LEU A 45 -77.61 -32.16 37.63
N ALA A 46 -78.18 -31.10 38.23
CA ALA A 46 -78.43 -30.77 39.65
C ALA A 46 -77.20 -30.28 40.45
N ALA A 47 -77.11 -28.99 40.76
CA ALA A 47 -77.81 -28.24 41.83
C ALA A 47 -77.22 -28.53 43.23
N ASP A 48 -76.69 -27.51 43.90
CA ASP A 48 -77.23 -27.00 45.17
C ASP A 48 -76.38 -25.85 45.74
N ALA A 49 -77.07 -25.04 46.55
CA ALA A 49 -76.75 -23.70 47.07
C ALA A 49 -75.66 -23.63 48.16
N VAL A 50 -75.14 -22.41 48.43
CA VAL A 50 -74.46 -22.08 49.70
C VAL A 50 -74.76 -20.63 50.15
N TYR A 51 -75.14 -20.56 51.43
CA TYR A 51 -75.46 -19.42 52.32
C TYR A 51 -74.38 -18.34 52.48
N ILE A 52 -74.78 -17.12 52.87
CA ILE A 52 -74.02 -16.34 53.86
C ILE A 52 -74.94 -15.81 54.96
N ASP A 53 -74.54 -16.16 56.17
CA ASP A 53 -75.09 -15.89 57.49
C ASP A 53 -74.97 -14.41 57.89
N SER A 54 -75.92 -13.94 58.70
CA SER A 54 -75.82 -12.65 59.39
C SER A 54 -75.26 -12.89 60.79
N PRO A 55 -74.22 -12.16 61.25
CA PRO A 55 -74.03 -11.95 62.67
C PRO A 55 -74.89 -10.77 63.10
N ALA A 56 -75.79 -11.09 64.03
CA ALA A 56 -76.55 -10.18 64.84
C ALA A 56 -75.65 -9.11 65.48
N ASP A 57 -75.97 -7.84 65.25
CA ASP A 57 -76.02 -6.82 66.31
C ASP A 57 -76.70 -5.58 65.72
N GLY A 58 -77.93 -5.35 66.15
CA GLY A 58 -78.81 -4.30 65.65
C GLY A 58 -78.34 -2.89 65.99
N THR A 59 -77.48 -2.31 65.17
CA THR A 59 -77.22 -0.87 65.18
C THR A 59 -77.45 -0.24 63.82
N ILE A 60 -78.46 0.64 63.78
CA ILE A 60 -78.75 1.58 62.70
C ILE A 60 -77.68 2.67 62.72
N PHE A 61 -77.10 3.01 61.56
CA PHE A 61 -76.63 4.37 61.30
C PHE A 61 -77.02 4.87 59.91
N GLN A 62 -77.43 6.14 59.95
CA GLN A 62 -77.99 6.97 58.91
C GLN A 62 -76.90 7.51 57.97
N SER A 63 -77.30 7.74 56.72
CA SER A 63 -76.59 8.29 55.55
C SER A 63 -75.30 9.13 55.75
N ALA A 64 -74.30 8.85 54.92
CA ALA A 64 -73.38 9.83 54.34
C ALA A 64 -73.18 9.54 52.83
N PRO A 65 -72.95 10.56 51.98
CA PRO A 65 -73.15 10.48 50.53
C PRO A 65 -71.94 9.90 49.77
N ALA A 66 -72.22 9.57 48.52
CA ALA A 66 -71.36 8.99 47.49
C ALA A 66 -69.89 9.46 47.55
N ASP A 67 -68.99 8.49 47.61
CA ASP A 67 -67.68 8.59 47.00
C ASP A 67 -67.22 7.22 46.51
N TYR A 68 -66.84 7.22 45.24
CA TYR A 68 -66.13 6.19 44.49
C TYR A 68 -64.97 5.60 45.30
N LEU A 69 -65.03 4.32 45.64
CA LEU A 69 -63.86 3.56 46.11
C LEU A 69 -63.94 2.10 45.64
N GLY A 70 -63.47 1.87 44.42
CA GLY A 70 -62.79 0.62 44.10
C GLY A 70 -61.31 0.77 44.45
N ARG A 71 -60.84 0.08 45.50
CA ARG A 71 -59.50 -0.54 45.43
C ARG A 71 -59.27 -1.67 46.43
N ALA A 72 -58.78 -2.76 45.82
CA ALA A 72 -57.79 -3.72 46.28
C ALA A 72 -58.24 -4.88 47.17
N VAL A 73 -58.00 -6.11 46.67
CA VAL A 73 -57.39 -7.19 47.45
C VAL A 73 -56.39 -7.95 46.54
N PRO A 74 -55.21 -8.42 47.04
CA PRO A 74 -54.15 -9.00 46.22
C PRO A 74 -54.21 -10.53 46.05
N GLU A 75 -53.63 -10.98 44.93
CA GLU A 75 -53.02 -12.28 44.54
C GLU A 75 -53.59 -13.63 45.06
N SER A 76 -54.10 -14.47 44.15
CA SER A 76 -53.50 -15.77 43.71
C SER A 76 -54.49 -16.78 43.09
N PHE A 77 -54.05 -17.46 42.02
CA PHE A 77 -54.64 -18.58 41.25
C PHE A 77 -55.75 -18.30 40.20
N PRO A 78 -55.65 -18.85 38.96
CA PRO A 78 -56.47 -18.46 37.82
C PRO A 78 -57.73 -19.36 37.66
N PRO A 79 -58.88 -18.81 37.21
CA PRO A 79 -59.97 -19.62 36.66
C PRO A 79 -59.80 -19.84 35.13
N PRO A 80 -60.46 -20.85 34.54
CA PRO A 80 -60.31 -21.27 33.14
C PRO A 80 -60.91 -20.28 32.13
N SER A 81 -60.47 -20.39 30.87
CA SER A 81 -60.62 -19.44 29.77
C SER A 81 -61.97 -19.42 29.02
N ASP A 82 -63.08 -19.86 29.60
CA ASP A 82 -64.40 -19.82 28.94
C ASP A 82 -65.43 -19.00 29.75
N TYR A 83 -65.08 -17.74 30.03
CA TYR A 83 -65.98 -16.75 30.65
C TYR A 83 -66.46 -15.76 29.58
N GLN A 84 -67.75 -15.79 29.28
CA GLN A 84 -68.46 -14.73 28.57
C GLN A 84 -69.47 -14.15 29.56
N PRO A 85 -69.46 -12.83 29.86
CA PRO A 85 -70.53 -12.23 30.64
C PRO A 85 -71.77 -12.15 29.76
N GLN A 86 -72.62 -13.16 29.85
CA GLN A 86 -74.04 -12.99 29.52
C GLN A 86 -74.68 -12.38 30.76
N ILE A 87 -75.03 -11.09 30.71
CA ILE A 87 -75.98 -10.54 31.69
C ILE A 87 -77.34 -11.15 31.37
N SER A 88 -77.60 -12.34 31.91
CA SER A 88 -78.95 -12.86 32.11
C SER A 88 -79.21 -12.81 33.61
N GLY A 89 -79.53 -11.60 34.09
CA GLY A 89 -80.00 -11.40 35.44
C GLY A 89 -81.46 -11.81 35.54
N ALA A 90 -81.74 -13.11 35.77
CA ALA A 90 -83.02 -13.51 36.33
C ALA A 90 -83.06 -13.02 37.79
N VAL A 91 -84.02 -12.15 38.11
CA VAL A 91 -84.33 -11.80 39.49
C VAL A 91 -84.87 -13.06 40.17
N GLN A 92 -84.05 -13.74 40.97
CA GLN A 92 -84.52 -14.80 41.87
C GLN A 92 -85.19 -14.12 43.06
N VAL A 93 -86.53 -14.17 43.10
CA VAL A 93 -87.30 -13.83 44.30
C VAL A 93 -87.18 -15.01 45.26
N GLU A 94 -86.35 -14.89 46.31
CA GLU A 94 -86.43 -15.82 47.45
C GLU A 94 -87.75 -15.59 48.17
N THR A 95 -88.70 -16.51 48.00
CA THR A 95 -89.85 -16.63 48.90
C THR A 95 -89.51 -17.66 49.98
N SER A 96 -88.84 -17.23 51.06
CA SER A 96 -88.83 -18.02 52.30
C SER A 96 -89.92 -17.50 53.24
N PRO A 97 -90.94 -18.31 53.60
CA PRO A 97 -91.97 -17.89 54.56
C PRO A 97 -91.41 -18.00 55.99
N GLY A 98 -90.65 -16.99 56.41
CA GLY A 98 -90.23 -16.79 57.80
C GLY A 98 -91.23 -15.89 58.53
N VAL A 99 -92.17 -16.51 59.25
CA VAL A 99 -93.15 -15.84 60.10
C VAL A 99 -92.44 -15.06 61.22
N TRP A 100 -92.35 -13.74 61.11
CA TRP A 100 -92.12 -12.84 62.26
C TRP A 100 -93.45 -12.33 62.77
N GLY A 101 -94.12 -13.16 63.57
CA GLY A 101 -95.29 -12.75 64.34
C GLY A 101 -94.87 -11.92 65.56
N GLY A 102 -95.11 -10.61 65.52
CA GLY A 102 -95.40 -9.84 66.73
C GLY A 102 -96.84 -10.18 67.19
N PRO A 103 -97.12 -10.30 68.50
CA PRO A 103 -98.41 -10.79 68.96
C PRO A 103 -99.47 -9.70 68.82
N PHE A 104 -100.63 -10.10 68.28
CA PHE A 104 -101.98 -9.48 68.30
C PHE A 104 -102.58 -9.29 66.90
N CYS A 105 -102.95 -10.41 66.26
CA CYS A 105 -104.05 -10.45 65.30
C CYS A 105 -105.12 -11.40 65.86
N SER A 106 -106.15 -10.85 66.50
CA SER A 106 -107.39 -11.58 66.79
C SER A 106 -108.54 -10.86 66.11
N ASP A 107 -109.27 -11.65 65.31
CA ASP A 107 -110.63 -11.44 64.81
C ASP A 107 -110.81 -10.41 63.68
N ILE A 108 -110.59 -10.84 62.43
CA ILE A 108 -111.42 -10.69 61.20
C ILE A 108 -110.65 -11.36 60.02
N PRO A 109 -111.24 -12.29 59.25
CA PRO A 109 -110.59 -12.92 58.10
C PRO A 109 -110.78 -12.06 56.85
N ASP A 110 -109.81 -11.18 56.52
CA ASP A 110 -109.53 -10.67 55.14
C ASP A 110 -108.48 -9.53 55.11
N VAL A 111 -107.40 -9.57 55.90
CA VAL A 111 -106.27 -8.61 55.72
C VAL A 111 -104.92 -9.25 56.06
N CYS A 112 -104.46 -10.20 55.23
CA CYS A 112 -103.04 -10.57 55.15
C CYS A 112 -102.59 -10.28 53.71
N GLY A 113 -102.10 -9.06 53.47
CA GLY A 113 -101.65 -8.61 52.16
C GLY A 113 -100.37 -9.33 51.72
N VAL A 114 -100.40 -9.87 50.49
CA VAL A 114 -99.21 -10.30 49.74
C VAL A 114 -98.44 -9.04 49.35
N TYR A 115 -97.15 -8.98 49.64
CA TYR A 115 -96.30 -7.87 49.18
C TYR A 115 -95.85 -8.14 47.74
N THR A 116 -96.30 -7.33 46.79
CA THR A 116 -95.79 -7.30 45.41
C THR A 116 -94.76 -6.17 45.28
N PHE A 117 -93.59 -6.48 44.71
CA PHE A 117 -92.57 -5.50 44.36
C PHE A 117 -92.72 -5.15 42.88
N ASP A 118 -92.96 -3.88 42.57
CA ASP A 118 -93.00 -3.41 41.20
C ASP A 118 -91.64 -2.78 40.84
N VAL A 119 -91.06 -3.23 39.73
CA VAL A 119 -89.82 -2.69 39.17
C VAL A 119 -90.18 -1.92 37.91
N ALA A 120 -89.88 -0.61 37.87
CA ALA A 120 -90.14 0.23 36.70
C ALA A 120 -88.84 0.87 36.20
N LEU A 121 -88.61 0.80 34.88
CA LEU A 121 -87.53 1.47 34.16
C LEU A 121 -88.13 2.58 33.27
N PRO A 122 -88.28 3.82 33.77
CA PRO A 122 -88.69 4.93 32.91
C PRO A 122 -87.56 5.25 31.92
N GLY A 123 -87.93 5.47 30.64
CA GLY A 123 -86.98 5.97 29.65
C GLY A 123 -86.52 7.40 29.97
N PRO A 124 -85.48 7.91 29.26
CA PRO A 124 -84.97 9.26 29.48
C PRO A 124 -86.08 10.32 29.29
N GLY A 125 -86.58 10.87 30.39
CA GLY A 125 -87.59 11.95 30.38
C GLY A 125 -89.06 11.52 30.48
N ASP A 126 -89.38 10.23 30.67
CA ASP A 126 -90.77 9.77 30.78
C ASP A 126 -91.39 9.95 32.18
N THR A 127 -92.71 10.20 32.22
CA THR A 127 -93.52 10.20 33.44
C THR A 127 -94.12 8.82 33.72
N TRP A 128 -93.86 8.31 34.92
CA TRP A 128 -94.45 7.16 35.63
C TRP A 128 -95.64 6.44 34.96
N ALA A 129 -95.45 5.17 34.60
CA ALA A 129 -96.54 4.20 34.41
C ALA A 129 -96.19 2.91 35.16
N ALA A 130 -97.09 2.45 36.04
CA ALA A 130 -96.99 1.14 36.67
C ALA A 130 -97.22 0.06 35.60
N SER A 131 -96.34 -0.94 35.53
CA SER A 131 -96.55 -2.09 34.66
C SER A 131 -97.06 -3.27 35.48
N ASP A 132 -98.32 -3.65 35.26
CA ASP A 132 -98.95 -4.84 35.84
C ASP A 132 -98.42 -6.16 35.20
N ALA A 133 -97.16 -6.18 34.74
CA ALA A 133 -96.59 -7.31 34.02
C ALA A 133 -95.90 -8.29 34.98
N ASN A 134 -96.27 -9.56 34.84
CA ASN A 134 -95.75 -10.73 35.55
C ASN A 134 -94.20 -10.69 35.67
N PRO A 135 -93.58 -10.84 36.87
CA PRO A 135 -92.14 -10.62 37.06
C PRO A 135 -91.21 -11.63 36.38
N LEU A 136 -91.78 -12.64 35.71
CA LEU A 136 -91.04 -13.76 35.10
C LEU A 136 -90.92 -13.67 33.57
N ASP A 137 -91.34 -12.59 32.92
CA ASP A 137 -91.23 -12.46 31.47
C ASP A 137 -90.69 -11.08 31.03
N VAL A 138 -89.39 -10.86 31.29
CA VAL A 138 -88.56 -9.91 30.53
C VAL A 138 -87.75 -10.71 29.49
N GLN A 139 -88.37 -11.70 28.82
CA GLN A 139 -87.84 -12.23 27.56
C GLN A 139 -88.39 -11.35 26.42
N GLY A 140 -87.80 -10.17 26.26
CA GLY A 140 -88.17 -9.26 25.18
C GLY A 140 -87.91 -7.78 25.41
N SER A 141 -87.18 -7.37 26.45
CA SER A 141 -86.77 -5.97 26.55
C SER A 141 -85.85 -5.63 25.39
N ASN A 142 -86.27 -4.70 24.54
CA ASN A 142 -85.37 -3.97 23.65
C ASN A 142 -84.15 -3.51 24.48
N ALA A 143 -82.95 -3.59 23.92
CA ALA A 143 -81.76 -3.01 24.56
C ALA A 143 -82.09 -1.57 25.00
N LEU A 144 -81.78 -1.23 26.26
CA LEU A 144 -81.93 0.13 26.74
C LEU A 144 -81.05 1.03 25.86
N ALA A 145 -81.62 2.12 25.36
CA ALA A 145 -80.89 3.08 24.54
C ALA A 145 -79.95 3.90 25.44
N ASP A 146 -78.94 4.53 24.88
CA ASP A 146 -77.99 5.32 25.67
C ASP A 146 -78.70 6.45 26.41
N GLY A 147 -78.45 6.56 27.71
CA GLY A 147 -79.13 7.54 28.56
C GLY A 147 -79.08 7.22 30.05
N ALA A 148 -79.57 8.19 30.84
CA ALA A 148 -79.75 8.05 32.27
C ALA A 148 -81.05 7.29 32.59
N TYR A 149 -80.94 6.28 33.42
CA TYR A 149 -82.04 5.47 33.92
C TYR A 149 -82.08 5.52 35.44
N ARG A 150 -83.29 5.48 35.97
CA ARG A 150 -83.51 5.43 37.41
C ARG A 150 -84.33 4.20 37.76
N LEU A 151 -83.69 3.26 38.45
CA LEU A 151 -84.37 2.13 39.05
C LEU A 151 -84.96 2.56 40.39
N ARG A 152 -86.27 2.38 40.57
CA ARG A 152 -86.95 2.64 41.85
C ARG A 152 -87.57 1.35 42.34
N VAL A 153 -87.34 1.03 43.62
CA VAL A 153 -87.92 -0.15 44.28
C VAL A 153 -88.89 0.33 45.36
N GLY A 154 -90.15 -0.10 45.30
CA GLY A 154 -91.19 0.30 46.25
C GLY A 154 -92.21 -0.80 46.53
N GLN A 155 -93.00 -0.62 47.59
CA GLN A 155 -94.19 -1.43 47.87
C GLN A 155 -95.41 -0.81 47.22
N ALA A 156 -96.23 -1.65 46.58
CA ALA A 156 -97.62 -1.32 46.29
C ALA A 156 -98.54 -1.90 47.37
N SER A 157 -99.56 -1.14 47.78
CA SER A 157 -100.77 -1.68 48.42
C SER A 157 -101.97 -1.06 47.71
N ASP A 158 -103.10 -1.78 47.68
CA ASP A 158 -104.30 -1.42 46.92
C ASP A 158 -104.96 -0.07 47.32
N VAL A 159 -104.40 0.67 48.28
CA VAL A 159 -105.05 1.86 48.86
C VAL A 159 -104.12 3.06 49.16
N SER A 160 -102.86 3.09 48.70
CA SER A 160 -102.01 4.29 48.82
C SER A 160 -100.93 4.43 47.74
N LEU A 161 -100.46 5.67 47.51
CA LEU A 161 -99.31 5.97 46.65
C LEU A 161 -98.10 5.10 47.04
N PRO A 162 -97.33 4.56 46.06
CA PRO A 162 -96.22 3.66 46.34
C PRO A 162 -95.18 4.35 47.24
N THR A 163 -94.74 3.64 48.28
CA THR A 163 -93.62 4.08 49.12
C THR A 163 -92.35 3.47 48.55
N PHE A 164 -91.42 4.31 48.08
CA PHE A 164 -90.12 3.88 47.55
C PHE A 164 -89.16 3.66 48.71
N TYR A 165 -88.48 2.51 48.72
CA TYR A 165 -87.50 2.14 49.74
C TYR A 165 -86.08 2.45 49.31
N ASP A 166 -85.83 2.49 48.00
CA ASP A 166 -84.53 2.85 47.45
C ASP A 166 -84.65 3.35 46.00
N GLU A 167 -83.75 4.25 45.61
CA GLU A 167 -83.60 4.73 44.23
C GLU A 167 -82.13 4.58 43.82
N ILE A 168 -81.89 3.92 42.69
CA ILE A 168 -80.55 3.78 42.10
C ILE A 168 -80.58 4.43 40.72
N ASP A 169 -79.75 5.46 40.56
CA ASP A 169 -79.45 6.07 39.26
C ASP A 169 -78.32 5.27 38.59
N PHE A 170 -78.51 4.91 37.31
CA PHE A 170 -77.49 4.29 36.48
C PHE A 170 -77.55 4.86 35.07
N PHE A 171 -76.45 4.78 34.33
CA PHE A 171 -76.39 5.20 32.94
C PHE A 171 -76.19 3.97 32.07
N VAL A 172 -76.84 3.97 30.92
CA VAL A 172 -76.57 3.00 29.85
C VAL A 172 -75.81 3.74 28.77
N ASP A 173 -74.71 3.14 28.35
CA ASP A 173 -73.91 3.57 27.22
C ASP A 173 -73.60 2.30 26.41
N GLY A 174 -74.13 2.23 25.21
CA GLY A 174 -73.88 1.18 24.23
C GLY A 174 -73.21 1.71 22.95
N THR A 175 -72.72 2.95 22.97
CA THR A 175 -72.03 3.55 21.82
C THR A 175 -70.55 3.20 21.87
N ASN A 176 -70.02 2.61 20.80
CA ASN A 176 -68.61 2.25 20.78
C ASN A 176 -67.73 3.52 20.70
N PRO A 177 -66.60 3.54 21.42
CA PRO A 177 -65.61 4.61 21.32
C PRO A 177 -64.85 4.56 19.98
N ASN A 178 -64.04 5.59 19.71
CA ASN A 178 -63.08 5.60 18.61
C ASN A 178 -61.62 5.70 19.09
N THR A 179 -60.69 5.24 18.25
CA THR A 179 -59.25 5.15 18.57
C THR A 179 -58.39 5.90 17.56
N THR A 180 -57.32 6.51 18.05
CA THR A 180 -56.25 7.14 17.27
C THR A 180 -54.89 6.88 17.89
N ILE A 181 -53.82 6.89 17.08
CA ILE A 181 -52.43 6.74 17.53
C ILE A 181 -51.66 8.02 17.12
N PRO A 182 -51.79 9.12 17.86
CA PRO A 182 -51.17 10.40 17.52
C PRO A 182 -49.63 10.39 17.57
N ILE A 183 -49.03 9.64 18.50
CA ILE A 183 -47.57 9.53 18.65
C ILE A 183 -47.13 8.08 18.45
N GLY A 184 -46.06 7.90 17.67
CA GLY A 184 -45.45 6.61 17.40
C GLY A 184 -44.12 6.79 16.65
N PRO A 185 -43.40 5.69 16.36
CA PRO A 185 -42.09 5.75 15.71
C PRO A 185 -42.13 6.39 14.32
N SER A 186 -40.96 6.85 13.86
CA SER A 186 -40.74 7.15 12.45
C SER A 186 -40.96 5.90 11.60
N LEU A 187 -41.24 6.11 10.31
CA LEU A 187 -41.53 5.00 9.39
C LEU A 187 -40.36 4.02 9.25
N TYR A 188 -39.13 4.51 9.35
CA TYR A 188 -37.89 3.72 9.27
C TYR A 188 -37.02 4.03 10.49
N ASN A 189 -36.39 3.01 11.07
CA ASN A 189 -35.56 3.09 12.27
C ASN A 189 -34.42 2.08 12.14
N ASP A 190 -33.21 2.45 12.58
CA ASP A 190 -31.96 1.68 12.42
C ASP A 190 -31.50 0.94 13.69
N ASP A 191 -32.33 0.94 14.74
CA ASP A 191 -32.00 0.36 16.04
C ASP A 191 -33.23 -0.36 16.60
N SER A 192 -33.11 -1.66 16.87
CA SER A 192 -34.12 -2.48 17.55
C SER A 192 -33.97 -2.46 19.07
N GLY A 193 -32.87 -1.90 19.57
CA GLY A 193 -32.59 -1.66 20.99
C GLY A 193 -33.29 -0.43 21.56
N VAL A 194 -33.89 0.42 20.72
CA VAL A 194 -34.71 1.55 21.20
C VAL A 194 -36.11 1.11 21.59
N THR A 195 -36.60 1.69 22.68
CA THR A 195 -37.98 1.54 23.12
C THR A 195 -38.88 2.48 22.32
N PHE A 196 -39.86 1.90 21.63
CA PHE A 196 -40.82 2.64 20.82
C PHE A 196 -42.00 3.10 21.67
N HIS A 197 -42.11 4.41 21.82
CA HIS A 197 -43.17 5.06 22.57
C HIS A 197 -44.39 5.34 21.72
N PHE A 198 -45.56 4.91 22.18
CA PHE A 198 -46.85 5.21 21.58
C PHE A 198 -47.70 6.00 22.55
N GLU A 199 -48.38 7.04 22.05
CA GLU A 199 -49.49 7.66 22.76
C GLU A 199 -50.78 7.34 22.01
N PHE A 200 -51.80 6.95 22.76
CA PHE A 200 -53.14 6.66 22.28
C PHE A 200 -54.06 7.83 22.59
N GLY A 201 -54.90 8.17 21.61
CA GLY A 201 -56.02 9.07 21.78
C GLY A 201 -57.31 8.32 21.48
N GLY A 202 -58.37 8.66 22.19
CA GLY A 202 -59.69 8.14 21.89
C GLY A 202 -60.76 9.15 22.24
N SER A 203 -61.90 9.06 21.58
CA SER A 203 -63.09 9.83 21.94
C SER A 203 -64.29 8.92 21.99
N ASP A 204 -65.08 9.10 23.03
CA ASP A 204 -66.35 8.43 23.23
C ASP A 204 -67.47 9.37 22.78
N PRO A 205 -68.17 9.08 21.66
CA PRO A 205 -69.19 9.97 21.12
C PRO A 205 -70.39 10.14 22.07
N LEU A 206 -70.74 11.40 22.37
CA LEU A 206 -71.95 11.68 23.14
C LEU A 206 -73.22 11.28 22.38
N VAL A 207 -74.02 10.38 22.97
CA VAL A 207 -75.38 10.07 22.54
C VAL A 207 -76.33 10.42 23.67
N ASN A 208 -77.32 11.28 23.37
CA ASN A 208 -78.27 11.82 24.35
C ASN A 208 -77.62 12.55 25.55
N ASP A 209 -76.51 13.25 25.33
CA ASP A 209 -75.70 13.96 26.35
C ASP A 209 -74.94 13.03 27.33
N TYR A 210 -74.85 11.73 27.04
CA TYR A 210 -74.10 10.75 27.85
C TYR A 210 -73.01 10.08 27.03
N ALA A 211 -71.86 9.86 27.68
CA ALA A 211 -70.70 9.10 27.24
C ALA A 211 -70.00 8.63 28.51
N SER A 212 -69.67 7.35 28.60
CA SER A 212 -68.98 6.80 29.78
C SER A 212 -67.51 7.20 29.83
N GLY A 213 -66.94 7.60 28.69
CA GLY A 213 -65.55 8.03 28.52
C GLY A 213 -64.59 6.84 28.40
N ILE A 214 -63.38 7.11 27.90
CA ILE A 214 -62.38 6.06 27.65
C ILE A 214 -61.81 5.54 28.98
N ASP A 215 -61.86 4.22 29.18
CA ASP A 215 -61.31 3.54 30.35
C ASP A 215 -59.86 3.07 30.11
N TYR A 216 -59.65 2.28 29.06
CA TYR A 216 -58.33 1.76 28.67
C TYR A 216 -58.25 1.44 27.17
N PHE A 217 -57.06 1.05 26.72
CA PHE A 217 -56.80 0.61 25.34
C PHE A 217 -56.32 -0.83 25.32
N ASN A 218 -56.91 -1.62 24.44
CA ASN A 218 -56.37 -2.88 23.98
C ASN A 218 -55.46 -2.62 22.78
N CYS A 219 -54.36 -3.36 22.67
CA CYS A 219 -53.52 -3.33 21.49
C CYS A 219 -53.04 -4.73 21.12
N LYS A 220 -52.66 -4.90 19.85
CA LYS A 220 -51.95 -6.09 19.38
C LYS A 220 -50.84 -5.69 18.42
N LEU A 221 -49.72 -6.39 18.52
CA LEU A 221 -48.61 -6.26 17.59
C LEU A 221 -48.76 -7.28 16.47
N ASN A 222 -48.71 -6.82 15.23
CA ASN A 222 -48.82 -7.64 14.02
C ASN A 222 -50.10 -8.50 14.04
N GLY A 223 -49.98 -9.80 13.77
CA GLY A 223 -51.06 -10.78 13.87
C GLY A 223 -51.17 -11.45 15.24
N GLY A 224 -50.54 -10.89 16.29
CA GLY A 224 -50.56 -11.44 17.64
C GLY A 224 -51.91 -11.31 18.34
N PRO A 225 -52.04 -11.87 19.57
CA PRO A 225 -53.24 -11.75 20.37
C PRO A 225 -53.47 -10.30 20.81
N TRP A 226 -54.74 -9.94 20.99
CA TRP A 226 -55.11 -8.71 21.69
C TRP A 226 -54.75 -8.82 23.16
N GLN A 227 -54.14 -7.75 23.68
CA GLN A 227 -53.78 -7.61 25.08
C GLN A 227 -54.12 -6.20 25.54
N GLN A 228 -54.24 -6.04 26.85
CA GLN A 228 -54.48 -4.74 27.44
C GLN A 228 -53.16 -3.94 27.51
N CYS A 229 -53.12 -2.77 26.89
CA CYS A 229 -51.88 -1.99 26.73
C CYS A 229 -51.80 -0.77 27.64
N THR A 230 -52.93 -0.31 28.17
CA THR A 230 -52.99 0.66 29.27
C THR A 230 -53.81 0.12 30.44
N SER A 231 -53.55 0.61 31.66
CA SER A 231 -54.27 0.16 32.86
C SER A 231 -55.73 0.67 32.87
N PRO A 232 -56.71 -0.09 33.41
CA PRO A 232 -58.08 0.41 33.59
C PRO A 232 -58.10 1.58 34.58
N GLY A 233 -59.01 2.52 34.38
CA GLY A 233 -59.14 3.77 35.12
C GLY A 233 -58.00 4.75 34.83
N GLY A 234 -57.31 4.60 33.70
CA GLY A 234 -56.22 5.48 33.30
C GLY A 234 -56.72 6.88 32.94
N SER A 235 -55.85 7.89 33.05
CA SER A 235 -56.11 9.25 32.56
C SER A 235 -55.04 9.64 31.53
N PRO A 236 -55.38 10.49 30.53
CA PRO A 236 -54.46 10.83 29.45
C PRO A 236 -53.20 11.58 29.94
N PRO A 237 -52.03 11.40 29.28
CA PRO A 237 -51.82 10.62 28.06
C PRO A 237 -51.77 9.11 28.33
N TYR A 238 -52.49 8.35 27.52
CA TYR A 238 -52.45 6.89 27.51
C TYR A 238 -51.23 6.46 26.71
N SER A 239 -50.26 5.81 27.33
CA SER A 239 -49.01 5.44 26.66
C SER A 239 -48.68 3.96 26.79
N HIS A 240 -47.94 3.47 25.79
CA HIS A 240 -47.43 2.11 25.77
C HIS A 240 -46.08 2.07 25.08
N ASP A 241 -45.15 1.36 25.71
CA ASP A 241 -43.77 1.23 25.26
C ASP A 241 -43.54 -0.21 24.77
N LEU A 242 -42.94 -0.34 23.58
CA LEU A 242 -42.65 -1.63 22.96
C LEU A 242 -41.18 -1.72 22.56
N ASN A 243 -40.58 -2.88 22.80
CA ASN A 243 -39.32 -3.27 22.16
C ASN A 243 -39.66 -4.34 21.13
N VAL A 244 -39.30 -4.10 19.87
CA VAL A 244 -39.52 -5.05 18.79
C VAL A 244 -38.20 -5.33 18.09
N PRO A 245 -37.95 -6.58 17.67
CA PRO A 245 -36.75 -6.92 16.89
C PRO A 245 -36.81 -6.27 15.51
N GLU A 246 -35.75 -6.46 14.72
CA GLU A 246 -35.76 -6.12 13.29
C GLU A 246 -36.98 -6.73 12.56
N GLY A 247 -37.59 -5.96 11.68
CA GLY A 247 -38.73 -6.36 10.86
C GLY A 247 -39.76 -5.26 10.59
N GLY A 248 -40.80 -5.62 9.84
CA GLY A 248 -41.97 -4.78 9.59
C GLY A 248 -43.03 -4.97 10.67
N HIS A 249 -43.42 -3.89 11.34
CA HIS A 249 -44.34 -3.95 12.46
C HIS A 249 -45.57 -3.07 12.25
N THR A 250 -46.74 -3.63 12.60
CA THR A 250 -47.99 -2.90 12.69
C THR A 250 -48.55 -3.03 14.09
N LEU A 251 -48.76 -1.90 14.78
CA LEU A 251 -49.50 -1.86 16.03
C LEU A 251 -50.96 -1.54 15.73
N TYR A 252 -51.87 -2.37 16.23
CA TYR A 252 -53.31 -2.10 16.22
C TYR A 252 -53.76 -1.73 17.63
N ALA A 253 -54.64 -0.74 17.77
CA ALA A 253 -55.20 -0.33 19.06
C ALA A 253 -56.72 -0.11 18.97
N THR A 254 -57.44 -0.49 20.02
CA THR A 254 -58.87 -0.27 20.24
C THR A 254 -59.08 0.33 21.62
N ALA A 255 -59.89 1.39 21.71
CA ALA A 255 -60.33 1.96 22.97
C ALA A 255 -61.49 1.13 23.55
N VAL A 256 -61.52 1.01 24.88
CA VAL A 256 -62.64 0.48 25.64
C VAL A 256 -63.13 1.58 26.57
N ASP A 257 -64.43 1.82 26.60
CA ASP A 257 -65.05 2.81 27.48
C ASP A 257 -65.36 2.24 28.88
N HIS A 258 -65.84 3.08 29.79
CA HIS A 258 -66.19 2.66 31.16
C HIS A 258 -67.47 1.80 31.23
N ALA A 259 -68.27 1.74 30.17
CA ALA A 259 -69.42 0.85 30.04
C ALA A 259 -69.06 -0.53 29.44
N GLY A 260 -67.84 -0.68 28.94
CA GLY A 260 -67.30 -1.90 28.35
C GLY A 260 -67.49 -2.03 26.84
N ASN A 261 -67.91 -0.96 26.13
CA ASN A 261 -67.96 -0.98 24.68
C ASN A 261 -66.55 -0.80 24.09
N GLU A 262 -66.25 -1.54 23.02
CA GLU A 262 -64.95 -1.54 22.38
C GLU A 262 -65.04 -0.98 20.94
N ASP A 263 -64.06 -0.16 20.55
CA ASP A 263 -63.96 0.37 19.19
C ASP A 263 -63.99 -0.75 18.14
N ALA A 264 -64.96 -0.69 17.23
CA ALA A 264 -65.14 -1.67 16.16
C ALA A 264 -64.11 -1.53 15.02
N THR A 265 -63.39 -0.41 14.96
CA THR A 265 -62.44 -0.04 13.90
C THR A 265 -61.06 0.27 14.47
N PRO A 266 -60.21 -0.75 14.68
CA PRO A 266 -58.88 -0.55 15.24
C PRO A 266 -58.05 0.51 14.50
N ALA A 267 -57.47 1.45 15.25
CA ALA A 267 -56.44 2.32 14.71
C ALA A 267 -55.16 1.50 14.45
N GLN A 268 -54.39 1.87 13.43
CA GLN A 268 -53.15 1.18 13.08
C GLN A 268 -51.97 2.14 12.87
N ARG A 269 -50.78 1.72 13.29
CA ARG A 269 -49.50 2.40 13.05
C ARG A 269 -48.50 1.40 12.50
N TYR A 270 -47.93 1.70 11.33
CA TYR A 270 -46.92 0.87 10.67
C TYR A 270 -45.53 1.52 10.74
N TRP A 271 -44.50 0.72 11.01
CA TRP A 271 -43.09 1.11 10.94
C TRP A 271 -42.21 -0.08 10.58
N ILE A 272 -40.98 0.22 10.18
CA ILE A 272 -39.93 -0.77 9.94
C ILE A 272 -38.80 -0.48 10.91
N VAL A 273 -38.29 -1.54 11.53
CA VAL A 273 -36.99 -1.58 12.18
C VAL A 273 -36.07 -2.37 11.27
N ASP A 274 -35.02 -1.72 10.79
CA ASP A 274 -34.10 -2.25 9.78
C ASP A 274 -32.68 -1.98 10.27
N GLU A 275 -32.00 -3.00 10.76
CA GLU A 275 -30.60 -2.89 11.21
C GLU A 275 -29.64 -3.42 10.14
N THR A 276 -30.18 -3.94 9.03
CA THR A 276 -29.41 -4.62 8.01
C THR A 276 -28.93 -3.61 6.97
N PRO A 277 -27.61 -3.38 6.85
CA PRO A 277 -27.11 -2.45 5.86
C PRO A 277 -27.34 -2.95 4.41
N PRO A 278 -27.41 -2.03 3.43
CA PRO A 278 -27.52 -2.40 2.02
C PRO A 278 -26.40 -3.31 1.52
N ASP A 279 -26.74 -4.19 0.59
CA ASP A 279 -25.78 -4.97 -0.20
C ASP A 279 -25.25 -4.16 -1.40
N ILE A 280 -23.95 -4.25 -1.65
CA ILE A 280 -23.29 -3.61 -2.80
C ILE A 280 -22.65 -4.67 -3.70
N THR A 281 -22.96 -4.61 -4.99
CA THR A 281 -22.30 -5.38 -6.04
C THR A 281 -21.56 -4.45 -6.99
N ILE A 282 -20.27 -4.69 -7.20
CA ILE A 282 -19.44 -3.98 -8.18
C ILE A 282 -19.01 -5.01 -9.22
N THR A 283 -19.44 -4.81 -10.46
CA THR A 283 -19.09 -5.69 -11.59
C THR A 283 -17.99 -5.09 -12.44
N LYS A 284 -17.88 -3.75 -12.48
CA LYS A 284 -16.79 -3.05 -13.14
C LYS A 284 -16.43 -1.77 -12.38
N PRO A 285 -15.14 -1.50 -12.10
CA PRO A 285 -14.00 -2.41 -12.29
C PRO A 285 -14.10 -3.65 -11.39
N VAL A 286 -13.55 -4.77 -11.85
CA VAL A 286 -13.28 -5.95 -11.01
C VAL A 286 -12.02 -5.68 -10.20
N ASN A 287 -11.92 -6.28 -9.02
CA ASN A 287 -10.73 -6.13 -8.19
C ASN A 287 -9.48 -6.61 -8.94
N LYS A 288 -8.43 -5.77 -8.95
CA LYS A 288 -7.17 -5.95 -9.70
C LYS A 288 -7.30 -5.78 -11.22
N ASP A 289 -8.41 -5.22 -11.73
CA ASP A 289 -8.50 -4.84 -13.14
C ASP A 289 -7.43 -3.83 -13.53
N ARG A 290 -7.07 -3.83 -14.81
CA ARG A 290 -6.03 -2.97 -15.36
C ARG A 290 -6.50 -2.30 -16.63
N TYR A 291 -6.16 -1.03 -16.78
CA TYR A 291 -6.56 -0.19 -17.90
C TYR A 291 -5.38 0.65 -18.35
N LEU A 292 -5.29 0.99 -19.63
CA LEU A 292 -4.30 1.96 -20.08
C LEU A 292 -4.71 3.37 -19.63
N LEU A 293 -3.73 4.26 -19.52
CA LEU A 293 -3.96 5.69 -19.33
C LEU A 293 -5.01 6.19 -20.34
N HIS A 294 -6.03 6.91 -19.86
CA HIS A 294 -7.17 7.40 -20.65
C HIS A 294 -8.12 6.32 -21.22
N GLU A 295 -7.97 5.06 -20.80
CA GLU A 295 -8.82 3.94 -21.21
C GLU A 295 -9.56 3.29 -20.04
N GLY A 296 -9.90 4.09 -19.02
CA GLY A 296 -10.64 3.63 -17.84
C GLY A 296 -12.03 3.06 -18.19
N PRO A 297 -12.56 2.15 -17.35
CA PRO A 297 -13.86 1.56 -17.60
C PRO A 297 -14.99 2.54 -17.24
N ASN A 298 -16.12 2.41 -17.95
CA ASN A 298 -17.39 2.88 -17.39
C ASN A 298 -17.77 1.97 -16.20
N PRO A 299 -17.94 2.52 -14.98
CA PRO A 299 -18.22 1.70 -13.80
C PRO A 299 -19.61 1.09 -13.86
N ILE A 300 -19.74 -0.15 -13.39
CA ILE A 300 -20.99 -0.90 -13.31
C ILE A 300 -21.11 -1.43 -11.88
N PHE A 301 -22.11 -0.94 -11.16
CA PHE A 301 -22.41 -1.33 -9.79
C PHE A 301 -23.91 -1.27 -9.52
N ASN A 302 -24.34 -1.97 -8.48
CA ASN A 302 -25.73 -2.00 -8.02
C ASN A 302 -25.78 -2.03 -6.48
N CYS A 303 -26.79 -1.39 -5.91
CA CYS A 303 -27.08 -1.44 -4.48
C CYS A 303 -28.47 -2.03 -4.27
N THR A 304 -28.61 -2.97 -3.34
CA THR A 304 -29.88 -3.60 -2.99
C THR A 304 -30.05 -3.59 -1.50
N ASP A 305 -31.29 -3.48 -1.04
CA ASP A 305 -31.60 -3.55 0.38
C ASP A 305 -32.25 -4.90 0.70
N PRO A 306 -31.55 -5.81 1.40
CA PRO A 306 -32.04 -7.16 1.64
C PRO A 306 -33.19 -7.16 2.66
N LEU A 307 -34.16 -8.07 2.47
CA LEU A 307 -35.22 -8.28 3.47
C LEU A 307 -34.64 -8.96 4.72
N ALA A 308 -34.88 -8.37 5.88
CA ALA A 308 -34.39 -8.88 7.16
C ALA A 308 -35.47 -8.82 8.25
N GLY A 309 -35.20 -9.48 9.38
CA GLY A 309 -36.12 -9.50 10.51
C GLY A 309 -37.36 -10.41 10.39
N SER A 310 -38.26 -10.30 11.35
CA SER A 310 -39.52 -11.06 11.39
C SER A 310 -40.67 -10.23 11.99
N PRO A 311 -41.69 -9.85 11.19
CA PRO A 311 -41.86 -10.10 9.75
C PRO A 311 -40.78 -9.47 8.87
N ALA A 312 -40.38 -10.16 7.81
CA ALA A 312 -39.30 -9.69 6.94
C ALA A 312 -39.68 -8.39 6.22
N ALA A 313 -38.87 -7.35 6.37
CA ALA A 313 -39.04 -6.05 5.74
C ALA A 313 -37.68 -5.45 5.37
N ALA A 314 -37.70 -4.40 4.55
CA ALA A 314 -36.55 -3.61 4.15
C ALA A 314 -36.99 -2.15 4.03
N SER A 315 -36.18 -1.21 4.50
CA SER A 315 -36.51 0.22 4.45
C SER A 315 -36.42 0.79 3.02
N GLY A 316 -35.68 0.13 2.15
CA GLY A 316 -35.34 0.49 0.78
C GLY A 316 -34.11 1.38 0.69
N ILE A 317 -33.47 1.42 -0.49
CA ILE A 317 -32.31 2.28 -0.73
C ILE A 317 -32.70 3.77 -0.73
N ALA A 318 -32.01 4.58 0.07
CA ALA A 318 -32.11 6.05 0.04
C ALA A 318 -31.07 6.67 -0.90
N SER A 319 -29.83 6.15 -0.91
CA SER A 319 -28.77 6.61 -1.82
C SER A 319 -27.80 5.49 -2.18
N CYS A 320 -27.28 5.54 -3.41
CA CYS A 320 -26.26 4.63 -3.92
C CYS A 320 -25.33 5.46 -4.82
N THR A 321 -24.14 5.79 -4.33
CA THR A 321 -23.21 6.71 -4.98
C THR A 321 -21.81 6.10 -5.06
N ALA A 322 -21.01 6.53 -6.04
CA ALA A 322 -19.67 6.01 -6.25
C ALA A 322 -18.66 7.12 -6.54
N THR A 323 -17.39 6.87 -6.22
CA THR A 323 -16.28 7.72 -6.66
C THR A 323 -16.12 7.63 -8.19
N PRO A 324 -15.78 8.71 -8.90
CA PRO A 324 -15.43 8.61 -10.31
C PRO A 324 -14.20 7.70 -10.51
N ILE A 325 -14.12 7.04 -11.65
CA ILE A 325 -12.90 6.36 -12.08
C ILE A 325 -11.85 7.42 -12.38
N ASN A 326 -10.68 7.29 -11.76
CA ASN A 326 -9.46 7.98 -12.15
C ASN A 326 -8.71 7.14 -13.19
N ASP A 327 -8.69 7.60 -14.43
CA ASP A 327 -7.91 7.08 -15.53
C ASP A 327 -6.90 8.10 -16.08
N GLU A 328 -6.75 9.23 -15.39
CA GLU A 328 -5.85 10.34 -15.74
C GLU A 328 -4.47 10.18 -15.09
N ASP A 329 -4.39 9.45 -13.98
CA ASP A 329 -3.16 9.23 -13.24
C ASP A 329 -2.70 7.78 -13.35
N LEU A 330 -1.40 7.56 -13.57
CA LEU A 330 -0.81 6.21 -13.59
C LEU A 330 -0.77 5.60 -12.18
N GLY A 331 -0.75 4.28 -12.13
CA GLY A 331 -0.56 3.50 -10.91
C GLY A 331 -1.87 3.02 -10.27
N PRO A 332 -1.82 2.60 -9.00
CA PRO A 332 -2.95 2.00 -8.31
C PRO A 332 -3.99 3.03 -7.89
N HIS A 333 -5.26 2.69 -8.09
CA HIS A 333 -6.43 3.49 -7.74
C HIS A 333 -7.51 2.64 -7.09
N PHE A 334 -8.51 3.33 -6.54
CA PHE A 334 -9.66 2.69 -5.95
C PHE A 334 -10.97 3.26 -6.46
N PHE A 335 -11.92 2.36 -6.65
CA PHE A 335 -13.32 2.69 -6.90
C PHE A 335 -14.13 2.28 -5.67
N GLU A 336 -14.76 3.24 -5.00
CA GLU A 336 -15.58 3.04 -3.80
C GLU A 336 -17.04 3.37 -4.09
N VAL A 337 -17.94 2.47 -3.72
CA VAL A 337 -19.39 2.67 -3.72
C VAL A 337 -19.86 2.77 -2.28
N THR A 338 -20.68 3.77 -1.99
CA THR A 338 -21.36 3.98 -0.71
C THR A 338 -22.87 3.89 -0.91
N ALA A 339 -23.53 3.03 -0.14
CA ALA A 339 -24.97 2.87 -0.12
C ALA A 339 -25.53 3.22 1.25
N VAL A 340 -26.68 3.88 1.27
CA VAL A 340 -27.43 4.23 2.48
C VAL A 340 -28.89 3.85 2.25
N ASP A 341 -29.51 3.12 3.18
CA ASP A 341 -30.95 2.83 3.14
C ASP A 341 -31.77 3.97 3.76
N ARG A 342 -33.09 3.79 3.88
CA ARG A 342 -33.99 4.80 4.45
C ARG A 342 -34.07 4.77 5.98
N ALA A 343 -33.58 3.71 6.62
CA ALA A 343 -33.45 3.64 8.07
C ALA A 343 -32.19 4.39 8.57
N GLY A 344 -31.16 4.51 7.73
CA GLY A 344 -29.90 5.18 8.03
C GLY A 344 -28.68 4.26 7.99
N ASN A 345 -28.84 2.96 7.72
CA ASN A 345 -27.70 2.04 7.68
C ASN A 345 -26.84 2.33 6.46
N VAL A 346 -25.52 2.20 6.65
CA VAL A 346 -24.52 2.55 5.64
C VAL A 346 -23.66 1.34 5.31
N SER A 347 -23.50 1.05 4.03
CA SER A 347 -22.50 0.10 3.54
C SER A 347 -21.53 0.76 2.56
N LYS A 348 -20.31 0.26 2.56
CA LYS A 348 -19.26 0.70 1.63
C LYS A 348 -18.58 -0.52 1.03
N LYS A 349 -18.34 -0.48 -0.28
CA LYS A 349 -17.56 -1.50 -0.99
C LYS A 349 -16.53 -0.84 -1.88
N LYS A 350 -15.31 -1.36 -1.82
CA LYS A 350 -14.15 -0.79 -2.50
C LYS A 350 -13.47 -1.88 -3.33
N VAL A 351 -13.10 -1.53 -4.56
CA VAL A 351 -12.30 -2.38 -5.44
C VAL A 351 -11.07 -1.61 -5.89
N ALA A 352 -9.95 -2.31 -6.02
CA ALA A 352 -8.72 -1.74 -6.54
C ALA A 352 -8.59 -2.01 -8.05
N TYR A 353 -8.00 -1.05 -8.76
CA TYR A 353 -7.62 -1.21 -10.17
C TYR A 353 -6.31 -0.44 -10.44
N THR A 354 -5.67 -0.71 -11.56
CA THR A 354 -4.40 -0.05 -11.93
C THR A 354 -4.51 0.61 -13.30
N ILE A 355 -3.96 1.81 -13.42
CA ILE A 355 -3.79 2.51 -14.69
C ILE A 355 -2.34 2.36 -15.14
N ASP A 356 -2.14 1.65 -16.24
CA ASP A 356 -0.84 1.32 -16.81
C ASP A 356 -0.43 2.36 -17.86
N PRO A 357 0.88 2.69 -17.97
CA PRO A 357 1.37 3.45 -19.10
C PRO A 357 1.19 2.67 -20.41
N PRO A 358 0.76 3.31 -21.51
CA PRO A 358 0.83 2.70 -22.83
C PRO A 358 2.28 2.57 -23.29
N ASP A 359 2.48 1.83 -24.37
CA ASP A 359 3.76 1.75 -25.07
C ASP A 359 4.21 3.16 -25.51
N TYR A 360 5.38 3.59 -25.06
CA TYR A 360 5.85 4.96 -25.28
C TYR A 360 5.97 5.27 -26.77
N GLY A 361 6.53 4.34 -27.55
CA GLY A 361 6.77 4.52 -28.98
C GLY A 361 5.48 4.63 -29.77
N GLU A 362 4.50 3.76 -29.49
CA GLU A 362 3.18 3.83 -30.10
C GLU A 362 2.42 5.10 -29.69
N PHE A 363 2.48 5.49 -28.41
CA PHE A 363 1.85 6.72 -27.92
C PHE A 363 2.40 7.99 -28.60
N VAL A 364 3.72 8.01 -28.89
CA VAL A 364 4.34 9.08 -29.68
C VAL A 364 3.84 9.09 -31.12
N LYS A 365 3.68 7.92 -31.75
CA LYS A 365 3.21 7.77 -33.14
C LYS A 365 1.74 8.18 -33.34
N GLU A 366 0.89 8.10 -32.31
CA GLU A 366 -0.49 8.61 -32.36
C GLU A 366 -0.57 10.08 -32.77
N SER A 367 0.46 10.88 -32.46
CA SER A 367 0.52 12.30 -32.83
C SER A 367 1.08 12.53 -34.25
N HIS A 368 1.31 11.47 -35.02
CA HIS A 368 1.80 11.48 -36.40
C HIS A 368 3.03 12.38 -36.61
N PRO A 369 4.18 12.06 -35.99
CA PRO A 369 5.42 12.80 -36.23
C PRO A 369 5.82 12.73 -37.71
N LEU A 370 6.45 13.79 -38.21
CA LEU A 370 7.11 13.80 -39.51
C LEU A 370 8.37 12.93 -39.54
N ALA A 371 9.08 12.90 -38.41
CA ALA A 371 10.26 12.09 -38.16
C ALA A 371 10.35 11.79 -36.66
N TYR A 372 10.73 10.58 -36.32
CA TYR A 372 10.82 10.12 -34.92
C TYR A 372 11.96 9.11 -34.76
N TYR A 373 12.92 9.41 -33.89
CA TYR A 373 14.14 8.64 -33.68
C TYR A 373 14.21 8.17 -32.24
N ARG A 374 14.20 6.85 -32.07
CA ARG A 374 14.23 6.20 -30.76
C ARG A 374 15.64 5.85 -30.28
N PHE A 375 16.61 5.79 -31.20
CA PHE A 375 18.00 5.40 -30.92
C PHE A 375 18.20 3.93 -30.48
N ASP A 376 17.24 3.06 -30.80
CA ASP A 376 17.25 1.62 -30.52
C ASP A 376 18.19 0.79 -31.41
N GLU A 377 18.94 1.43 -32.31
CA GLU A 377 19.72 0.69 -33.30
C GLU A 377 20.89 -0.10 -32.66
N ALA A 378 21.34 -1.12 -33.38
CA ALA A 378 22.47 -1.94 -32.96
C ALA A 378 23.75 -1.10 -32.81
N LEU A 379 24.67 -1.58 -31.94
CA LEU A 379 25.97 -0.96 -31.77
C LEU A 379 26.68 -0.79 -33.11
N GLY A 380 27.16 0.43 -33.35
CA GLY A 380 27.89 0.75 -34.57
C GLY A 380 27.04 1.00 -35.81
N SER A 381 25.72 1.07 -35.69
CA SER A 381 24.87 1.58 -36.78
C SER A 381 25.31 2.99 -37.18
N ASP A 382 25.45 3.22 -38.49
CA ASP A 382 25.60 4.55 -39.07
C ASP A 382 24.24 5.12 -39.55
N VAL A 383 23.16 4.32 -39.44
CA VAL A 383 21.79 4.69 -39.83
C VAL A 383 20.98 5.03 -38.58
N MET A 384 20.33 6.19 -38.60
CA MET A 384 19.39 6.65 -37.58
C MET A 384 17.97 6.36 -38.09
N VAL A 385 17.31 5.34 -37.55
CA VAL A 385 16.07 4.77 -38.10
C VAL A 385 14.86 5.60 -37.69
N ASP A 386 14.03 5.97 -38.67
CA ASP A 386 12.80 6.70 -38.44
C ASP A 386 11.65 5.76 -38.08
N SER A 387 11.17 5.87 -36.85
CA SER A 387 10.05 5.13 -36.28
C SER A 387 8.69 5.78 -36.54
N SER A 388 8.62 6.92 -37.21
CA SER A 388 7.34 7.60 -37.50
C SER A 388 6.46 6.89 -38.54
N GLY A 389 7.02 5.92 -39.27
CA GLY A 389 6.39 5.29 -40.44
C GLY A 389 6.58 6.07 -41.75
N ASN A 390 7.22 7.24 -41.72
CA ASN A 390 7.49 8.05 -42.92
C ASN A 390 8.81 7.68 -43.63
N HIS A 391 9.55 6.69 -43.11
CA HIS A 391 10.80 6.17 -43.68
C HIS A 391 11.88 7.24 -43.89
N ARG A 392 11.92 8.26 -43.02
CA ARG A 392 12.92 9.35 -43.04
C ARG A 392 14.18 8.96 -42.27
N ASN A 393 14.78 7.84 -42.64
CA ASN A 393 16.01 7.37 -42.02
C ASN A 393 17.12 8.42 -42.22
N GLY A 394 17.77 8.79 -41.13
CA GLY A 394 18.91 9.67 -41.09
C GLY A 394 20.23 8.92 -41.03
N VAL A 395 21.31 9.67 -40.82
CA VAL A 395 22.69 9.17 -40.73
C VAL A 395 23.33 9.70 -39.45
N TYR A 396 24.00 8.83 -38.69
CA TYR A 396 24.86 9.22 -37.58
C TYR A 396 26.24 9.66 -38.09
N GLN A 397 26.81 10.66 -37.44
CA GLN A 397 28.14 11.19 -37.74
C GLN A 397 29.00 11.26 -36.48
N ASN A 398 30.29 11.01 -36.66
CA ASN A 398 31.36 11.25 -35.69
C ASN A 398 31.15 10.66 -34.29
N GLY A 399 30.97 9.33 -34.22
CA GLY A 399 31.19 8.62 -32.96
C GLY A 399 30.04 8.65 -31.97
N ILE A 400 28.79 8.79 -32.44
CA ILE A 400 27.60 8.50 -31.61
C ILE A 400 27.74 7.07 -31.06
N ALA A 401 27.55 6.94 -29.74
CA ALA A 401 27.58 5.66 -29.05
C ALA A 401 26.14 5.23 -28.73
N LEU A 402 25.72 4.10 -29.29
CA LEU A 402 24.35 3.59 -29.21
C LEU A 402 24.18 2.57 -28.08
N ARG A 403 22.96 2.12 -27.83
CA ARG A 403 22.64 1.16 -26.76
C ARG A 403 22.97 1.68 -25.35
N ARG A 404 22.77 2.98 -25.10
CA ARG A 404 22.86 3.55 -23.75
C ARG A 404 21.60 3.24 -22.95
N ASP A 405 21.66 3.49 -21.64
CA ASP A 405 20.49 3.42 -20.77
C ASP A 405 19.46 4.47 -21.22
N SER A 406 18.28 3.98 -21.60
CA SER A 406 17.17 4.79 -22.12
C SER A 406 16.57 5.73 -21.06
N ALA A 407 15.85 6.75 -21.50
CA ALA A 407 14.97 7.56 -20.66
C ALA A 407 13.69 6.82 -20.26
N THR A 408 13.24 5.88 -21.10
CA THR A 408 11.95 5.17 -21.03
C THR A 408 12.13 3.66 -20.83
N VAL A 409 13.06 3.29 -19.95
CA VAL A 409 13.49 1.89 -19.73
C VAL A 409 12.30 0.94 -19.49
N CYS A 410 12.09 0.02 -20.44
CA CYS A 410 11.03 -1.00 -20.48
C CYS A 410 9.64 -0.39 -20.76
N GLU A 411 9.33 -0.20 -22.04
CA GLU A 411 8.16 0.50 -22.61
C GLU A 411 6.79 -0.06 -22.21
N ARG A 412 6.76 -1.22 -21.53
CA ARG A 412 5.59 -1.77 -20.85
C ARG A 412 5.99 -2.17 -19.44
N ARG A 413 5.76 -1.31 -18.47
CA ARG A 413 5.64 -1.70 -17.06
C ARG A 413 4.19 -1.43 -16.68
N PRO A 414 3.46 -2.36 -16.04
CA PRO A 414 3.91 -2.96 -14.77
C PRO A 414 3.69 -4.49 -14.64
N HIS A 415 4.72 -5.19 -14.15
CA HIS A 415 4.78 -6.52 -13.50
C HIS A 415 5.39 -7.75 -14.23
N PRO A 416 5.91 -8.74 -13.46
CA PRO A 416 6.64 -9.92 -13.93
C PRO A 416 5.77 -11.00 -14.62
N PRO A 417 6.38 -11.88 -15.46
CA PRO A 417 7.79 -11.84 -15.82
C PRO A 417 8.02 -10.62 -16.69
N ARG A 418 9.05 -9.85 -16.32
CA ARG A 418 9.28 -8.56 -16.95
C ARG A 418 9.50 -8.85 -18.43
N VAL A 419 8.94 -8.05 -19.32
CA VAL A 419 9.23 -8.21 -20.74
C VAL A 419 10.76 -8.13 -20.95
N CYS A 420 11.50 -7.38 -20.11
CA CYS A 420 12.97 -7.33 -19.99
C CYS A 420 13.68 -8.50 -19.29
N GLU A 421 12.94 -9.50 -18.81
CA GLU A 421 13.44 -10.76 -18.25
C GLU A 421 13.08 -11.97 -19.10
N LEU A 422 12.33 -11.77 -20.20
CA LEU A 422 12.17 -12.78 -21.25
C LEU A 422 13.34 -12.66 -22.23
N ASP A 423 13.71 -13.79 -22.85
CA ASP A 423 14.98 -13.93 -23.58
C ASP A 423 15.31 -12.81 -24.57
N HIS A 424 14.34 -12.10 -25.17
CA HIS A 424 14.60 -10.92 -26.02
C HIS A 424 13.38 -9.99 -26.21
N PRO A 425 13.11 -8.95 -25.39
CA PRO A 425 12.33 -7.82 -25.87
C PRO A 425 13.20 -6.78 -26.56
N ALA A 426 12.58 -5.90 -27.34
CA ALA A 426 13.20 -4.66 -27.76
C ALA A 426 13.46 -3.80 -26.51
N GLU A 427 14.65 -3.90 -25.94
CA GLU A 427 15.09 -2.96 -24.92
C GLU A 427 15.16 -1.57 -25.56
N ASN A 428 14.38 -0.61 -25.09
CA ASN A 428 14.55 0.79 -25.46
C ASN A 428 15.98 1.24 -25.10
N LYS A 429 16.65 1.94 -25.99
CA LYS A 429 18.02 2.45 -25.81
C LYS A 429 18.13 3.92 -26.16
N ALA A 430 19.00 4.60 -25.43
CA ALA A 430 19.42 5.95 -25.79
C ALA A 430 20.70 5.97 -26.65
N ALA A 431 20.96 7.13 -27.23
CA ALA A 431 22.24 7.47 -27.86
C ALA A 431 23.04 8.46 -27.00
N TYR A 432 24.35 8.26 -26.93
CA TYR A 432 25.29 9.23 -26.36
C TYR A 432 25.93 10.06 -27.47
N PHE A 433 25.81 11.37 -27.35
CA PHE A 433 26.41 12.35 -28.24
C PHE A 433 27.67 12.93 -27.58
N PRO A 434 28.84 12.83 -28.26
CA PRO A 434 30.11 13.34 -27.75
C PRO A 434 30.17 14.89 -27.84
N PRO A 435 31.05 15.54 -27.05
CA PRO A 435 31.12 16.99 -26.94
C PRO A 435 31.65 17.71 -28.19
N ARG A 436 32.13 16.97 -29.18
CA ARG A 436 32.68 17.50 -30.41
C ARG A 436 32.12 16.71 -31.58
N ASP A 437 31.54 17.42 -32.53
CA ASP A 437 31.10 17.01 -33.88
C ASP A 437 30.14 15.82 -34.05
N GLY A 438 29.80 15.08 -33.00
CA GLY A 438 28.82 14.00 -33.04
C GLY A 438 27.39 14.51 -33.22
N HIS A 439 26.70 14.05 -34.27
CA HIS A 439 25.31 14.42 -34.55
C HIS A 439 24.62 13.40 -35.46
N GLY A 440 23.28 13.45 -35.48
CA GLY A 440 22.45 12.77 -36.48
C GLY A 440 21.88 13.78 -37.47
N TYR A 441 21.64 13.38 -38.72
CA TYR A 441 20.95 14.24 -39.68
C TYR A 441 20.10 13.48 -40.69
N VAL A 442 19.06 14.15 -41.19
CA VAL A 442 18.24 13.70 -42.33
C VAL A 442 17.94 14.87 -43.26
N ASN A 443 18.14 14.67 -44.56
CA ASN A 443 17.92 15.69 -45.57
C ASN A 443 16.50 15.65 -46.13
N GLY A 444 16.02 16.79 -46.66
CA GLY A 444 14.81 16.81 -47.48
C GLY A 444 13.50 16.90 -46.68
N ILE A 445 13.54 17.37 -45.43
CA ILE A 445 12.34 17.62 -44.65
C ILE A 445 11.80 19.01 -44.99
N ALA A 446 10.51 19.10 -45.33
CA ALA A 446 9.85 20.38 -45.57
C ALA A 446 9.45 21.01 -44.23
N ALA A 447 9.72 22.30 -44.05
CA ALA A 447 9.33 23.01 -42.84
C ALA A 447 7.80 23.19 -42.79
N PRO A 448 7.10 22.77 -41.72
CA PRO A 448 5.68 23.01 -41.55
C PRO A 448 5.38 24.52 -41.45
N LYS A 449 4.40 25.00 -42.22
CA LYS A 449 4.11 26.44 -42.33
C LYS A 449 3.02 26.94 -41.39
N THR A 450 2.24 26.04 -40.79
CA THR A 450 1.05 26.37 -40.00
C THR A 450 1.26 26.12 -38.51
N ALA A 451 1.90 25.01 -38.14
CA ALA A 451 2.26 24.67 -36.78
C ALA A 451 3.35 23.58 -36.79
N TYR A 452 4.11 23.44 -35.71
CA TYR A 452 5.02 22.30 -35.52
C TYR A 452 5.43 22.14 -34.05
N THR A 453 6.03 20.98 -33.76
CA THR A 453 6.60 20.62 -32.45
C THR A 453 7.96 19.97 -32.65
N MET A 454 8.92 20.29 -31.78
CA MET A 454 10.18 19.55 -31.62
C MET A 454 10.26 19.07 -30.18
N GLU A 455 10.62 17.81 -29.95
CA GLU A 455 10.83 17.25 -28.61
C GLU A 455 11.96 16.22 -28.58
N ALA A 456 12.48 15.98 -27.38
CA ALA A 456 13.37 14.87 -27.07
C ALA A 456 13.40 14.63 -25.55
N TRP A 457 13.80 13.43 -25.12
CA TRP A 457 14.40 13.23 -23.81
C TRP A 457 15.89 13.56 -23.90
N VAL A 458 16.39 14.32 -22.92
CA VAL A 458 17.81 14.71 -22.85
C VAL A 458 18.36 14.50 -21.44
N LYS A 459 19.61 14.04 -21.36
CA LYS A 459 20.41 13.95 -20.14
C LYS A 459 21.78 14.56 -20.44
N PRO A 460 21.89 15.90 -20.35
CA PRO A 460 23.15 16.62 -20.56
C PRO A 460 24.25 16.07 -19.64
N ARG A 461 25.48 15.91 -20.14
CA ARG A 461 26.59 15.45 -19.30
C ARG A 461 27.15 16.55 -18.40
N GLY A 462 27.17 17.78 -18.90
CA GLY A 462 27.64 18.98 -18.20
C GLY A 462 26.70 20.16 -18.37
N GLY A 463 27.05 21.29 -17.76
CA GLY A 463 26.24 22.53 -17.81
C GLY A 463 26.55 23.47 -18.98
N ALA A 464 27.36 23.04 -19.96
CA ALA A 464 27.72 23.86 -21.11
C ALA A 464 26.52 24.08 -22.05
N ASP A 465 26.58 25.15 -22.85
CA ASP A 465 25.62 25.39 -23.93
C ASP A 465 25.69 24.24 -24.94
N MET A 466 24.53 23.72 -25.34
CA MET A 466 24.46 22.56 -26.23
C MET A 466 23.16 22.50 -27.03
N MET A 467 23.27 22.04 -28.26
CA MET A 467 22.15 21.92 -29.20
C MET A 467 21.38 20.63 -28.97
N VAL A 468 20.05 20.65 -29.04
CA VAL A 468 19.22 19.43 -28.96
C VAL A 468 18.77 19.00 -30.35
N MET A 469 18.11 19.88 -31.09
CA MET A 469 17.56 19.58 -32.42
C MET A 469 17.42 20.87 -33.24
N SER A 470 17.66 20.81 -34.55
CA SER A 470 17.45 21.95 -35.44
C SER A 470 16.92 21.56 -36.81
N HIS A 471 16.10 22.43 -37.40
CA HIS A 471 15.71 22.33 -38.80
C HIS A 471 16.08 23.63 -39.52
N GLY A 472 16.85 23.55 -40.62
CA GLY A 472 17.46 24.74 -41.25
C GLY A 472 16.47 25.79 -41.77
N GLY A 473 15.24 25.40 -42.09
CA GLY A 473 14.15 26.32 -42.47
C GLY A 473 13.14 26.62 -41.36
N GLY A 474 13.32 26.04 -40.17
CA GLY A 474 12.36 26.04 -39.06
C GLY A 474 12.99 26.46 -37.72
N GLY A 475 12.70 25.70 -36.67
CA GLY A 475 13.14 25.99 -35.31
C GLY A 475 14.48 25.37 -34.95
N GLN A 476 15.10 25.88 -33.88
CA GLN A 476 16.27 25.27 -33.25
C GLN A 476 16.05 25.21 -31.74
N LEU A 477 16.03 24.01 -31.16
CA LEU A 477 15.88 23.70 -29.73
C LEU A 477 17.26 23.43 -29.14
N PHE A 478 17.63 24.18 -28.09
CA PHE A 478 18.95 24.12 -27.49
C PHE A 478 18.91 24.46 -26.00
N ILE A 479 19.99 24.17 -25.30
CA ILE A 479 20.20 24.50 -23.89
C ILE A 479 21.26 25.60 -23.86
N LYS A 480 20.97 26.69 -23.14
CA LYS A 480 21.86 27.83 -22.95
C LYS A 480 21.85 28.29 -21.49
N ASP A 481 23.02 28.45 -20.89
CA ASP A 481 23.17 28.79 -19.47
C ASP A 481 22.36 27.86 -18.56
N GLY A 482 22.31 26.56 -18.89
CA GLY A 482 21.52 25.54 -18.19
C GLY A 482 19.99 25.66 -18.35
N LYS A 483 19.49 26.53 -19.23
CA LYS A 483 18.05 26.74 -19.49
C LYS A 483 17.68 26.28 -20.88
N LEU A 484 16.45 25.81 -21.05
CA LEU A 484 15.92 25.47 -22.37
C LEU A 484 15.67 26.74 -23.17
N ALA A 485 16.05 26.74 -24.45
CA ALA A 485 15.86 27.85 -25.36
C ALA A 485 15.40 27.34 -26.72
N PHE A 486 14.64 28.17 -27.41
CA PHE A 486 14.17 27.84 -28.74
C PHE A 486 14.19 29.06 -29.64
N ARG A 487 14.88 28.93 -30.77
CA ARG A 487 14.87 29.91 -31.84
C ARG A 487 13.77 29.57 -32.83
N GLN A 488 12.66 30.31 -32.76
CA GLN A 488 11.62 30.29 -33.77
C GLN A 488 12.06 31.15 -34.96
N VAL A 489 12.75 30.54 -35.92
CA VAL A 489 13.27 31.16 -37.16
C VAL A 489 14.21 32.35 -36.90
N GLN A 490 13.70 33.50 -36.46
CA GLN A 490 14.47 34.72 -36.19
C GLN A 490 14.53 35.08 -34.70
N ASP A 491 13.48 34.77 -33.93
CA ASP A 491 13.31 35.20 -32.55
C ASP A 491 13.62 34.04 -31.60
N THR A 492 14.26 34.34 -30.47
CA THR A 492 14.66 33.32 -29.48
C THR A 492 13.88 33.51 -28.19
N ILE A 493 13.34 32.42 -27.67
CA ILE A 493 12.64 32.35 -26.39
C ILE A 493 13.49 31.51 -25.43
N PHE A 494 13.56 31.93 -24.17
CA PHE A 494 14.29 31.23 -23.10
C PHE A 494 13.32 30.79 -22.01
N SER A 495 13.52 29.60 -21.44
CA SER A 495 12.83 29.16 -20.23
C SER A 495 13.43 29.81 -19.00
N ASN A 496 12.64 29.87 -17.93
CA ASN A 496 13.15 30.13 -16.59
C ASN A 496 13.53 28.84 -15.84
N ALA A 497 13.04 27.68 -16.31
CA ALA A 497 13.36 26.37 -15.75
C ALA A 497 14.72 25.86 -16.23
N ALA A 498 15.45 25.22 -15.32
CA ALA A 498 16.75 24.62 -15.59
C ALA A 498 16.61 23.20 -16.17
N VAL A 499 17.52 22.83 -17.06
CA VAL A 499 17.78 21.45 -17.49
C VAL A 499 19.07 21.02 -16.79
N LEU A 500 18.96 20.08 -15.85
CA LEU A 500 20.07 19.73 -14.97
C LEU A 500 20.99 18.68 -15.61
N PRO A 501 22.33 18.83 -15.51
CA PRO A 501 23.28 17.80 -15.93
C PRO A 501 23.07 16.47 -15.18
N GLY A 502 23.32 15.35 -15.85
CA GLY A 502 23.23 14.00 -15.31
C GLY A 502 21.80 13.47 -15.10
N VAL A 503 20.77 14.27 -15.35
CA VAL A 503 19.36 13.91 -15.10
C VAL A 503 18.56 13.93 -16.40
N TRP A 504 17.82 12.85 -16.66
CA TRP A 504 16.85 12.80 -17.76
C TRP A 504 15.76 13.86 -17.59
N SER A 505 15.55 14.66 -18.63
CA SER A 505 14.49 15.66 -18.73
C SER A 505 13.81 15.54 -20.09
N HIS A 506 12.48 15.58 -20.11
CA HIS A 506 11.73 15.72 -21.36
C HIS A 506 11.68 17.20 -21.75
N VAL A 507 12.11 17.53 -22.96
CA VAL A 507 12.15 18.91 -23.44
C VAL A 507 11.39 19.04 -24.75
N ALA A 508 10.59 20.11 -24.87
CA ALA A 508 9.82 20.35 -26.09
C ALA A 508 9.64 21.84 -26.38
N ALA A 509 9.42 22.15 -27.67
CA ALA A 509 8.99 23.45 -28.15
C ALA A 509 7.82 23.28 -29.13
N THR A 510 6.78 24.09 -28.99
CA THR A 510 5.64 24.11 -29.92
C THR A 510 5.42 25.49 -30.50
N TRP A 511 5.07 25.56 -31.78
CA TRP A 511 4.57 26.77 -32.43
C TRP A 511 3.27 26.47 -33.14
N ASN A 512 2.21 27.22 -32.84
CA ASN A 512 0.86 26.98 -33.35
C ASN A 512 0.44 27.93 -34.49
N GLY A 513 1.40 28.56 -35.16
CA GLY A 513 1.15 29.58 -36.19
C GLY A 513 1.24 31.01 -35.65
N SER A 514 1.06 31.21 -34.35
CA SER A 514 1.05 32.54 -33.72
C SER A 514 1.86 32.61 -32.42
N VAL A 515 1.87 31.54 -31.64
CA VAL A 515 2.48 31.51 -30.31
C VAL A 515 3.48 30.36 -30.23
N THR A 516 4.69 30.69 -29.80
CA THR A 516 5.74 29.72 -29.49
C THR A 516 5.76 29.44 -27.99
N ARG A 517 5.91 28.17 -27.59
CA ARG A 517 5.94 27.73 -26.20
C ARG A 517 7.10 26.77 -25.96
N LEU A 518 7.67 26.80 -24.76
CA LEU A 518 8.67 25.84 -24.28
C LEU A 518 8.09 25.00 -23.15
N TYR A 519 8.48 23.73 -23.11
CA TYR A 519 8.08 22.79 -22.09
C TYR A 519 9.30 22.03 -21.56
N VAL A 520 9.34 21.85 -20.24
CA VAL A 520 10.27 20.94 -19.57
C VAL A 520 9.42 20.02 -18.70
N ASN A 521 9.59 18.72 -18.86
CA ASN A 521 8.84 17.67 -18.17
C ASN A 521 7.32 17.85 -18.34
N GLY A 522 6.90 18.16 -19.58
CA GLY A 522 5.50 18.40 -19.94
C GLY A 522 4.89 19.71 -19.42
N LEU A 523 5.57 20.44 -18.54
CA LEU A 523 5.09 21.72 -18.00
C LEU A 523 5.51 22.88 -18.90
N GLN A 524 4.59 23.79 -19.22
CA GLN A 524 4.92 25.00 -19.98
C GLN A 524 5.78 25.95 -19.13
N VAL A 525 7.01 26.21 -19.56
CA VAL A 525 8.00 27.02 -18.81
C VAL A 525 8.26 28.39 -19.43
N ALA A 526 7.85 28.61 -20.68
CA ALA A 526 7.85 29.91 -21.34
C ALA A 526 6.89 29.95 -22.52
N SER A 527 6.47 31.17 -22.91
CA SER A 527 5.66 31.40 -24.11
C SER A 527 5.97 32.78 -24.70
N SER A 528 5.84 32.92 -26.03
CA SER A 528 5.99 34.20 -26.72
C SER A 528 5.04 34.29 -27.92
N ASN A 529 4.37 35.44 -28.04
CA ASN A 529 3.52 35.78 -29.19
C ASN A 529 4.27 36.58 -30.26
N SER A 530 5.48 37.08 -29.95
CA SER A 530 6.33 37.81 -30.91
C SER A 530 7.24 36.87 -31.70
N ALA A 531 7.65 35.76 -31.09
CA ALA A 531 8.37 34.70 -31.77
C ALA A 531 7.39 33.87 -32.60
N ASN A 532 6.97 34.40 -33.76
CA ASN A 532 5.83 33.88 -34.51
C ASN A 532 6.05 33.76 -36.03
N LYS A 533 7.27 34.02 -36.50
CA LYS A 533 7.59 33.95 -37.93
C LYS A 533 7.42 32.54 -38.47
N ALA A 534 6.74 32.43 -39.60
CA ALA A 534 6.49 31.15 -40.26
C ALA A 534 7.80 30.52 -40.79
N PRO A 535 8.02 29.21 -40.58
CA PRO A 535 9.07 28.45 -41.23
C PRO A 535 8.94 28.42 -42.75
N SER A 536 10.04 28.15 -43.46
CA SER A 536 10.03 28.04 -44.93
C SER A 536 11.09 27.11 -45.48
N GLY A 537 10.88 26.63 -46.71
CA GLY A 537 11.85 25.82 -47.44
C GLY A 537 11.85 24.33 -47.08
N ILE A 538 12.72 23.62 -47.78
CA ILE A 538 13.07 22.21 -47.54
C ILE A 538 14.52 22.21 -47.09
N SER A 539 14.82 21.53 -45.99
CA SER A 539 16.16 21.56 -45.40
C SER A 539 16.48 20.26 -44.67
N THR A 540 17.59 20.28 -43.94
CA THR A 540 18.06 19.19 -43.10
C THR A 540 17.47 19.35 -41.69
N LEU A 541 17.00 18.24 -41.12
CA LEU A 541 16.76 18.10 -39.69
C LEU A 541 18.01 17.49 -39.06
N TYR A 542 18.59 18.20 -38.11
CA TYR A 542 19.74 17.77 -37.33
C TYR A 542 19.32 17.41 -35.91
N ILE A 543 19.89 16.33 -35.39
CA ILE A 543 19.79 15.89 -34.01
C ILE A 543 21.16 16.12 -33.37
N GLY A 544 21.21 16.94 -32.32
CA GLY A 544 22.44 17.31 -31.62
C GLY A 544 23.35 18.32 -32.33
N TYR A 545 22.90 18.93 -33.44
CA TYR A 545 23.64 19.98 -34.16
C TYR A 545 22.72 21.09 -34.69
N GLY A 546 23.27 22.30 -34.81
CA GLY A 546 22.59 23.54 -35.20
C GLY A 546 23.49 24.75 -35.02
N GLU A 547 22.97 25.95 -35.29
CA GLU A 547 23.76 27.19 -35.31
C GLU A 547 23.71 27.98 -34.00
N MET A 548 22.77 27.66 -33.10
CA MET A 548 22.51 28.45 -31.89
C MET A 548 23.34 28.05 -30.67
N ALA A 549 23.92 26.87 -30.68
CA ALA A 549 24.73 26.33 -29.59
C ALA A 549 25.71 25.26 -30.13
N PRO A 550 26.77 24.93 -29.39
CA PRO A 550 27.64 23.78 -29.68
C PRO A 550 26.88 22.45 -29.78
N TRP A 551 27.56 21.38 -30.20
CA TRP A 551 26.99 20.04 -30.29
C TRP A 551 26.39 19.55 -28.96
N PHE A 552 25.40 18.67 -29.03
CA PHE A 552 24.88 18.01 -27.84
C PHE A 552 25.99 17.22 -27.14
N HIS A 553 26.10 17.35 -25.83
CA HIS A 553 27.00 16.53 -25.01
C HIS A 553 26.20 15.84 -23.91
N GLY A 554 25.93 14.55 -24.09
CA GLY A 554 25.11 13.77 -23.16
C GLY A 554 24.31 12.68 -23.85
N GLU A 555 23.37 12.10 -23.11
CA GLU A 555 22.46 11.07 -23.63
C GLU A 555 21.16 11.71 -24.14
N MET A 556 20.64 11.22 -25.26
CA MET A 556 19.38 11.65 -25.85
C MET A 556 18.54 10.44 -26.23
N ASP A 557 17.23 10.58 -26.08
CA ASP A 557 16.25 9.55 -26.37
C ASP A 557 14.97 10.16 -26.97
N GLU A 558 14.20 9.37 -27.71
CA GLU A 558 12.87 9.68 -28.26
C GLU A 558 12.74 11.06 -28.94
N ALA A 559 13.66 11.38 -29.87
CA ALA A 559 13.68 12.66 -30.57
C ALA A 559 12.65 12.71 -31.70
N ALA A 560 11.68 13.63 -31.63
CA ALA A 560 10.57 13.70 -32.60
C ALA A 560 10.29 15.12 -33.13
N TYR A 561 9.87 15.18 -34.39
CA TYR A 561 9.50 16.42 -35.09
C TYR A 561 8.11 16.28 -35.74
N TYR A 562 7.21 17.24 -35.53
CA TYR A 562 5.80 17.17 -35.93
C TYR A 562 5.38 18.30 -36.86
N SER A 563 4.36 18.10 -37.68
CA SER A 563 3.68 19.17 -38.44
C SER A 563 2.49 19.80 -37.69
N THR A 564 2.36 19.54 -36.39
CA THR A 564 1.28 20.03 -35.53
C THR A 564 1.88 20.59 -34.23
N ALA A 565 1.15 21.48 -33.57
CA ALA A 565 1.47 21.90 -32.21
C ALA A 565 0.84 20.90 -31.23
N VAL A 566 1.64 19.99 -30.69
CA VAL A 566 1.20 19.01 -29.68
C VAL A 566 0.72 19.76 -28.44
N SER A 567 -0.39 19.32 -27.86
CA SER A 567 -0.97 19.97 -26.69
C SER A 567 -0.10 19.77 -25.45
N GLN A 568 -0.17 20.69 -24.49
CA GLN A 568 0.55 20.55 -23.23
C GLN A 568 0.18 19.26 -22.49
N HIS A 569 -1.11 18.91 -22.47
CA HIS A 569 -1.58 17.68 -21.82
C HIS A 569 -0.91 16.44 -22.42
N ARG A 570 -0.84 16.32 -23.76
CA ARG A 570 -0.15 15.20 -24.41
C ARG A 570 1.36 15.19 -24.15
N LEU A 571 2.02 16.35 -24.09
CA LEU A 571 3.44 16.43 -23.69
C LEU A 571 3.64 16.05 -22.21
N PHE A 572 2.69 16.36 -21.34
CA PHE A 572 2.69 15.96 -19.95
C PHE A 572 2.48 14.46 -19.79
N ASP A 573 1.60 13.84 -20.59
CA ASP A 573 1.46 12.38 -20.62
C ASP A 573 2.73 11.70 -21.09
N ARG A 574 3.40 12.22 -22.14
CA ARG A 574 4.72 11.71 -22.58
C ARG A 574 5.72 11.73 -21.44
N TRP A 575 5.84 12.85 -20.74
CA TRP A 575 6.71 12.91 -19.57
C TRP A 575 6.29 11.90 -18.49
N LYS A 576 4.99 11.82 -18.16
CA LYS A 576 4.42 10.94 -17.13
C LYS A 576 4.71 9.46 -17.43
N ILE A 577 4.49 9.04 -18.68
CA ILE A 577 4.78 7.68 -19.17
C ILE A 577 6.28 7.42 -19.12
N GLY A 578 7.12 8.34 -19.60
CA GLY A 578 8.57 8.14 -19.64
C GLY A 578 9.25 8.11 -18.27
N VAL A 579 8.71 8.81 -17.26
CA VAL A 579 9.21 8.71 -15.86
C VAL A 579 8.52 7.64 -15.02
N ALA A 580 7.53 6.93 -15.57
CA ALA A 580 6.81 5.92 -14.82
C ALA A 580 7.79 4.86 -14.30
N LYS A 581 7.94 4.79 -12.98
CA LYS A 581 8.73 3.76 -12.31
C LYS A 581 7.80 2.63 -11.89
N ASP A 582 8.36 1.45 -11.68
CA ASP A 582 7.72 0.45 -10.83
C ASP A 582 7.60 1.08 -9.43
N ASN A 583 6.45 1.68 -9.14
CA ASN A 583 6.09 1.99 -7.78
C ASN A 583 5.63 0.66 -7.18
N PRO A 584 6.32 0.08 -6.18
CA PRO A 584 5.61 -0.74 -5.22
C PRO A 584 4.45 0.11 -4.71
N SER A 585 3.28 -0.50 -4.62
CA SER A 585 2.05 0.14 -4.21
C SER A 585 2.27 0.92 -2.91
N LEU A 586 1.62 2.08 -2.80
CA LEU A 586 1.89 3.05 -1.74
C LEU A 586 1.53 2.49 -0.35
N GLU A 587 2.48 2.56 0.58
CA GLU A 587 2.29 2.22 1.99
C GLU A 587 1.11 2.96 2.68
N ARG A 588 0.44 2.15 3.52
CA ARG A 588 -0.18 2.44 4.83
C ARG A 588 -1.69 2.71 4.85
N GLY A 589 -2.40 1.70 5.36
CA GLY A 589 -3.62 1.88 6.14
C GLY A 589 -4.55 0.67 6.05
N ASN A 590 -4.69 -0.05 7.16
CA ASN A 590 -5.62 -1.15 7.44
C ASN A 590 -6.77 -1.24 6.42
N SER A 591 -6.66 -2.17 5.48
CA SER A 591 -7.75 -2.38 4.54
C SER A 591 -7.65 -3.78 3.93
N PRO A 592 -8.78 -4.39 3.53
CA PRO A 592 -8.88 -5.70 2.85
C PRO A 592 -8.16 -5.80 1.48
N PHE A 593 -7.03 -5.10 1.30
CA PHE A 593 -6.24 -4.94 0.09
C PHE A 593 -5.08 -5.94 0.01
N ASN A 594 -5.35 -7.20 -0.27
CA ASN A 594 -4.31 -8.02 -0.91
C ASN A 594 -4.28 -7.65 -2.39
N THR A 595 -3.56 -6.59 -2.75
CA THR A 595 -3.32 -6.21 -4.15
C THR A 595 -1.88 -6.40 -4.59
N GLU A 596 -0.92 -6.38 -3.66
CA GLU A 596 0.40 -6.94 -3.93
C GLU A 596 0.39 -8.37 -3.42
N GLY A 597 0.72 -9.31 -4.30
CA GLY A 597 1.00 -10.67 -3.85
C GLY A 597 2.27 -10.68 -3.02
N PRO A 598 2.48 -11.70 -2.19
CA PRO A 598 3.73 -11.84 -1.45
C PRO A 598 4.91 -11.79 -2.42
N ASN A 599 6.04 -11.21 -2.01
CA ASN A 599 7.21 -11.05 -2.88
C ASN A 599 8.38 -11.89 -2.37
N THR A 600 9.22 -12.33 -3.29
CA THR A 600 10.50 -12.96 -2.99
C THR A 600 11.48 -12.66 -4.12
N ASP A 601 12.68 -12.22 -3.77
CA ASP A 601 13.81 -12.10 -4.69
C ASP A 601 15.00 -12.79 -4.00
N PRO A 602 15.50 -13.91 -4.51
CA PRO A 602 16.67 -14.57 -3.95
C PRO A 602 17.90 -13.66 -3.99
N GLU A 603 18.59 -13.49 -2.86
CA GLU A 603 19.89 -12.84 -2.87
C GLU A 603 20.94 -13.73 -3.53
N GLU A 604 20.90 -15.04 -3.28
CA GLU A 604 21.75 -16.05 -3.95
C GLU A 604 20.96 -17.34 -4.24
N PRO A 605 21.16 -17.97 -5.41
CA PRO A 605 22.09 -17.58 -6.47
C PRO A 605 21.57 -16.34 -7.22
N LYS A 606 22.46 -15.52 -7.79
CA LYS A 606 22.04 -14.45 -8.72
C LYS A 606 21.34 -15.06 -9.94
N ASN A 607 20.31 -14.39 -10.46
CA ASN A 607 19.70 -14.81 -11.72
C ASN A 607 20.70 -14.70 -12.88
N GLY A 608 20.85 -15.76 -13.65
CA GLY A 608 21.91 -15.91 -14.66
C GLY A 608 23.31 -16.02 -14.05
N GLY A 609 23.43 -16.34 -12.76
CA GLY A 609 24.71 -16.50 -12.06
C GLY A 609 25.59 -17.56 -12.73
N LEU A 610 26.90 -17.30 -12.77
CA LEU A 610 27.88 -18.20 -13.39
C LEU A 610 28.94 -18.54 -12.34
N TYR A 611 29.02 -19.82 -12.01
CA TYR A 611 29.87 -20.30 -10.93
C TYR A 611 30.79 -21.43 -11.42
N ALA A 612 31.96 -21.57 -10.80
CA ALA A 612 32.81 -22.75 -10.97
C ALA A 612 32.36 -23.86 -9.99
N PRO A 613 32.70 -25.15 -10.25
CA PRO A 613 32.54 -26.21 -9.26
C PRO A 613 33.16 -25.81 -7.92
N THR A 614 32.54 -26.19 -6.81
CA THR A 614 32.92 -25.80 -5.43
C THR A 614 32.81 -24.30 -5.09
N LYS A 615 32.35 -23.45 -6.02
CA LYS A 615 32.20 -21.99 -5.84
C LYS A 615 30.75 -21.51 -5.88
N THR A 616 29.80 -22.44 -5.87
CA THR A 616 28.39 -22.08 -5.77
C THR A 616 28.11 -21.49 -4.38
N PRO A 617 27.38 -20.37 -4.29
CA PRO A 617 27.03 -19.78 -3.00
C PRO A 617 26.07 -20.69 -2.25
N ASN A 618 25.86 -20.40 -0.97
CA ASN A 618 24.73 -20.97 -0.27
C ASN A 618 23.45 -20.28 -0.74
N ALA A 619 22.33 -21.02 -0.76
CA ALA A 619 21.03 -20.47 -1.06
C ALA A 619 20.71 -19.35 -0.07
N ASP A 620 20.37 -18.16 -0.58
CA ASP A 620 19.94 -17.04 0.23
C ASP A 620 18.68 -16.43 -0.37
N PHE A 621 17.59 -16.51 0.37
CA PHE A 621 16.30 -16.00 -0.07
C PHE A 621 15.49 -15.53 1.13
N SER A 622 14.76 -14.45 0.91
CA SER A 622 13.80 -13.92 1.86
C SER A 622 12.46 -13.73 1.14
N CYS A 623 11.41 -14.15 1.83
CA CYS A 623 10.06 -13.86 1.42
C CYS A 623 9.52 -12.76 2.34
N PHE A 624 8.87 -11.78 1.76
CA PHE A 624 8.23 -10.71 2.50
C PHE A 624 6.94 -10.34 1.78
N ASP A 625 5.92 -9.98 2.55
CA ASP A 625 4.81 -9.23 1.99
C ASP A 625 5.12 -7.74 2.14
N PRO A 626 5.17 -6.94 1.06
CA PRO A 626 5.41 -5.50 1.15
C PRO A 626 4.38 -4.77 2.03
N ASP A 627 3.22 -5.39 2.29
CA ASP A 627 2.14 -4.84 3.12
C ASP A 627 2.27 -5.21 4.62
N ASP A 628 3.29 -6.00 5.03
CA ASP A 628 3.47 -6.48 6.40
C ASP A 628 3.90 -5.40 7.41
N LEU A 629 3.19 -5.33 8.56
CA LEU A 629 3.64 -4.56 9.71
C LEU A 629 4.71 -5.31 10.51
N PRO A 630 5.68 -4.61 11.15
CA PRO A 630 6.66 -5.26 12.02
C PRO A 630 5.98 -6.04 13.16
N GLY A 631 5.97 -7.37 13.06
CA GLY A 631 5.38 -8.28 14.06
C GLY A 631 4.09 -9.00 13.62
N ASP A 632 3.52 -8.68 12.46
CA ASP A 632 2.34 -9.33 11.88
C ASP A 632 2.61 -9.64 10.41
N SER A 633 3.37 -10.70 10.15
CA SER A 633 3.56 -11.18 8.77
C SER A 633 2.38 -12.03 8.32
N ASP A 634 1.82 -11.75 7.15
CA ASP A 634 0.78 -12.55 6.51
C ASP A 634 1.34 -13.59 5.51
N VAL A 635 2.66 -13.68 5.37
CA VAL A 635 3.35 -14.79 4.69
C VAL A 635 3.01 -16.10 5.41
N ALA A 636 2.32 -17.00 4.71
CA ALA A 636 1.94 -18.32 5.20
C ALA A 636 3.03 -19.39 4.96
N SER A 637 3.73 -19.31 3.82
CA SER A 637 4.86 -20.19 3.53
C SER A 637 5.89 -19.53 2.62
N CYS A 638 7.15 -19.91 2.80
CA CYS A 638 8.29 -19.50 1.99
C CYS A 638 9.16 -20.74 1.77
N THR A 639 9.15 -21.29 0.56
CA THR A 639 9.85 -22.54 0.23
C THR A 639 10.68 -22.36 -1.01
N ALA A 640 11.85 -22.99 -1.05
CA ALA A 640 12.71 -22.98 -2.23
C ALA A 640 12.99 -24.41 -2.74
N THR A 641 13.23 -24.53 -4.04
CA THR A 641 13.71 -25.76 -4.67
C THR A 641 14.86 -25.46 -5.63
N VAL A 642 15.76 -26.43 -5.81
CA VAL A 642 16.75 -26.45 -6.89
C VAL A 642 16.51 -27.67 -7.75
N ASP A 643 16.25 -27.46 -9.04
CA ASP A 643 15.89 -28.51 -10.01
C ASP A 643 14.73 -29.40 -9.52
N GLY A 644 13.78 -28.79 -8.81
CA GLY A 644 12.62 -29.46 -8.23
C GLY A 644 12.88 -30.16 -6.88
N ASN A 645 14.11 -30.15 -6.37
CA ASN A 645 14.46 -30.70 -5.06
C ASN A 645 14.40 -29.62 -3.97
N PRO A 646 13.75 -29.84 -2.81
CA PRO A 646 13.68 -28.85 -1.73
C PRO A 646 15.06 -28.40 -1.22
N ILE A 647 15.21 -27.10 -0.96
CA ILE A 647 16.41 -26.51 -0.34
C ILE A 647 16.00 -25.50 0.75
N VAL A 648 16.80 -25.43 1.82
CA VAL A 648 16.59 -24.47 2.92
C VAL A 648 17.54 -23.28 2.78
N ASN A 649 17.13 -22.11 3.29
CA ASN A 649 18.01 -20.94 3.31
C ASN A 649 19.30 -21.27 4.10
N GLY A 650 20.44 -20.90 3.54
CA GLY A 650 21.79 -21.16 4.03
C GLY A 650 22.39 -22.50 3.60
N ALA A 651 21.66 -23.37 2.89
CA ALA A 651 22.21 -24.64 2.39
C ALA A 651 23.07 -24.44 1.14
N PRO A 652 24.13 -25.26 0.93
CA PRO A 652 24.97 -25.17 -0.27
C PRO A 652 24.17 -25.51 -1.53
N LEU A 653 24.35 -24.71 -2.58
CA LEU A 653 23.73 -24.96 -3.87
C LEU A 653 24.47 -26.08 -4.63
N PRO A 654 23.75 -26.92 -5.41
CA PRO A 654 24.36 -27.91 -6.30
C PRO A 654 25.48 -27.32 -7.17
N ASP A 655 26.62 -28.00 -7.20
CA ASP A 655 27.87 -27.55 -7.84
C ASP A 655 28.29 -28.41 -9.04
N ASN A 656 27.42 -29.31 -9.49
CA ASN A 656 27.66 -30.10 -10.69
C ASN A 656 27.52 -29.23 -11.94
N LEU A 657 28.27 -29.56 -13.00
CA LEU A 657 28.20 -28.81 -14.26
C LEU A 657 26.78 -28.81 -14.85
N GLY A 658 26.36 -27.66 -15.38
CA GLY A 658 25.07 -27.50 -16.04
C GLY A 658 24.29 -26.29 -15.55
N VAL A 659 23.10 -26.12 -16.12
CA VAL A 659 22.13 -25.09 -15.70
C VAL A 659 21.27 -25.66 -14.59
N HIS A 660 21.03 -24.85 -13.56
CA HIS A 660 20.22 -25.16 -12.40
C HIS A 660 19.11 -24.14 -12.25
N ASN A 661 17.91 -24.61 -11.89
CA ASN A 661 16.74 -23.78 -11.66
C ASN A 661 16.48 -23.65 -10.16
N PHE A 662 16.73 -22.46 -9.61
CA PHE A 662 16.44 -22.09 -8.24
C PHE A 662 15.08 -21.40 -8.17
N VAL A 663 14.08 -22.06 -7.61
CA VAL A 663 12.70 -21.57 -7.57
C VAL A 663 12.30 -21.28 -6.13
N VAL A 664 11.98 -20.03 -5.82
CA VAL A 664 11.38 -19.65 -4.54
C VAL A 664 9.90 -19.40 -4.74
N THR A 665 9.12 -20.04 -3.88
CA THR A 665 7.67 -19.91 -3.84
C THR A 665 7.28 -19.31 -2.50
N VAL A 666 6.56 -18.20 -2.54
CA VAL A 666 5.94 -17.59 -1.37
C VAL A 666 4.43 -17.64 -1.51
N VAL A 667 3.76 -17.96 -0.40
CA VAL A 667 2.30 -18.00 -0.30
C VAL A 667 1.87 -17.19 0.91
N ASP A 668 0.87 -16.32 0.75
CA ASP A 668 0.27 -15.56 1.86
C ASP A 668 -0.89 -16.32 2.53
N LYS A 669 -1.42 -15.80 3.64
CA LYS A 669 -2.58 -16.38 4.35
C LYS A 669 -3.89 -16.29 3.56
N GLY A 670 -3.96 -15.43 2.54
CA GLY A 670 -5.07 -15.32 1.57
C GLY A 670 -5.02 -16.38 0.46
N GLY A 671 -3.92 -17.14 0.36
CA GLY A 671 -3.69 -18.17 -0.65
C GLY A 671 -3.09 -17.64 -1.96
N ASN A 672 -2.67 -16.38 -2.05
CA ASN A 672 -1.97 -15.91 -3.25
C ASN A 672 -0.54 -16.42 -3.24
N GLN A 673 -0.07 -16.82 -4.42
CA GLN A 673 1.24 -17.41 -4.62
C GLN A 673 2.06 -16.53 -5.56
N TYR A 674 3.29 -16.24 -5.17
CA TYR A 674 4.30 -15.68 -6.05
C TYR A 674 5.47 -16.63 -6.16
N ILE A 675 5.94 -16.82 -7.40
CA ILE A 675 7.03 -17.73 -7.72
C ILE A 675 8.10 -16.90 -8.40
N HIS A 676 9.28 -16.87 -7.79
CA HIS A 676 10.46 -16.28 -8.39
C HIS A 676 11.42 -17.39 -8.80
N THR A 677 11.94 -17.33 -10.02
CA THR A 677 12.90 -18.32 -10.53
C THR A 677 14.19 -17.63 -10.90
N HIS A 678 15.27 -17.99 -10.23
CA HIS A 678 16.62 -17.72 -10.67
C HIS A 678 17.17 -18.94 -11.41
N THR A 679 17.91 -18.68 -12.47
CA THR A 679 18.75 -19.71 -13.08
C THR A 679 20.20 -19.44 -12.72
N TYR A 680 20.99 -20.48 -12.51
CA TYR A 680 22.44 -20.34 -12.45
C TYR A 680 23.11 -21.46 -13.23
N THR A 681 24.30 -21.21 -13.76
CA THR A 681 25.05 -22.20 -14.53
C THR A 681 26.38 -22.46 -13.86
N VAL A 682 26.67 -23.73 -13.59
CA VAL A 682 28.00 -24.16 -13.17
C VAL A 682 28.79 -24.59 -14.39
N LYS A 683 29.95 -23.96 -14.61
CA LYS A 683 30.86 -24.26 -15.73
C LYS A 683 32.25 -24.55 -15.22
N ASN A 684 33.02 -25.31 -15.98
CA ASN A 684 34.47 -25.33 -15.77
C ASN A 684 35.02 -23.91 -15.87
N PHE A 685 36.14 -23.64 -15.22
CA PHE A 685 36.67 -22.30 -15.05
C PHE A 685 36.80 -21.52 -16.37
N ALA A 686 37.46 -22.12 -17.37
CA ALA A 686 37.57 -21.55 -18.71
C ALA A 686 36.21 -21.30 -19.40
N GLY A 687 35.20 -22.10 -19.08
CA GLY A 687 33.84 -21.96 -19.58
C GLY A 687 33.11 -20.72 -19.05
N ILE A 688 33.53 -20.17 -17.91
CA ILE A 688 32.99 -18.91 -17.36
C ILE A 688 33.35 -17.77 -18.31
N PHE A 689 34.65 -17.53 -18.53
CA PHE A 689 35.16 -16.51 -19.45
C PHE A 689 34.61 -16.68 -20.87
N ASN A 690 34.52 -17.92 -21.37
CA ASN A 690 33.97 -18.23 -22.69
C ASN A 690 32.47 -17.96 -22.84
N THR A 691 31.73 -17.76 -21.75
CA THR A 691 30.32 -17.35 -21.82
C THR A 691 30.16 -15.98 -22.47
N ASP A 692 31.14 -15.10 -22.27
CA ASP A 692 31.13 -13.73 -22.77
C ASP A 692 31.85 -13.60 -24.14
N SER A 693 32.14 -14.73 -24.79
CA SER A 693 32.70 -14.82 -26.14
C SER A 693 33.94 -13.93 -26.34
N PRO A 694 35.03 -14.14 -25.58
CA PRO A 694 36.24 -13.34 -25.69
C PRO A 694 36.83 -13.47 -27.09
N VAL A 695 37.41 -12.37 -27.59
CA VAL A 695 38.21 -12.32 -28.82
C VAL A 695 39.46 -13.20 -28.68
N ALA A 696 40.07 -13.17 -27.49
CA ALA A 696 41.19 -14.03 -27.10
C ALA A 696 41.16 -14.22 -25.58
N TYR A 697 41.55 -15.41 -25.13
CA TYR A 697 41.59 -15.75 -23.71
C TYR A 697 42.76 -16.69 -23.45
N TYR A 698 43.66 -16.30 -22.56
CA TYR A 698 44.89 -17.01 -22.24
C TYR A 698 44.91 -17.35 -20.76
N ARG A 699 44.82 -18.65 -20.47
CA ARG A 699 44.97 -19.17 -19.10
C ARG A 699 46.41 -19.20 -18.63
N LEU A 700 47.36 -19.17 -19.57
CA LEU A 700 48.80 -19.07 -19.31
C LEU A 700 49.45 -20.28 -18.59
N GLY A 701 48.70 -21.32 -18.24
CA GLY A 701 49.20 -22.58 -17.64
C GLY A 701 49.94 -23.54 -18.55
N ASP A 702 50.24 -23.11 -19.78
CA ASP A 702 51.03 -23.87 -20.72
C ASP A 702 52.39 -24.29 -20.11
N PRO A 703 52.91 -25.49 -20.41
CA PRO A 703 54.22 -25.92 -19.91
C PRO A 703 55.34 -24.96 -20.38
N ALA A 704 56.52 -25.07 -19.75
CA ALA A 704 57.70 -24.29 -20.16
C ALA A 704 57.97 -24.48 -21.67
N GLY A 705 57.90 -23.38 -22.44
CA GLY A 705 57.91 -23.40 -23.90
C GLY A 705 57.64 -22.02 -24.51
N LEU A 706 57.57 -21.96 -25.85
CA LEU A 706 57.35 -20.71 -26.60
C LEU A 706 55.89 -20.47 -27.00
N PHE A 707 54.95 -21.33 -26.64
CA PHE A 707 53.56 -21.24 -27.10
C PHE A 707 52.63 -20.77 -25.98
N MET A 708 51.80 -19.77 -26.28
CA MET A 708 50.76 -19.24 -25.41
C MET A 708 49.41 -19.65 -26.02
N ASN A 709 48.71 -20.61 -25.42
CA ASN A 709 47.52 -21.21 -26.01
C ASN A 709 46.26 -20.38 -25.76
N ASP A 710 45.47 -20.18 -26.81
CA ASP A 710 44.19 -19.47 -26.74
C ASP A 710 43.06 -20.43 -26.34
N ALA A 711 42.51 -20.22 -25.15
CA ALA A 711 41.39 -20.96 -24.58
C ALA A 711 40.01 -20.41 -25.02
N SER A 712 39.96 -19.33 -25.82
CA SER A 712 38.69 -18.77 -26.31
C SER A 712 37.99 -19.63 -27.37
N GLY A 713 38.74 -20.56 -27.99
CA GLY A 713 38.28 -21.34 -29.15
C GLY A 713 38.41 -20.60 -30.48
N ASN A 714 38.91 -19.36 -30.51
CA ASN A 714 39.11 -18.57 -31.73
C ASN A 714 40.46 -18.84 -32.43
N ASN A 715 41.27 -19.77 -31.92
CA ASN A 715 42.57 -20.16 -32.46
C ASN A 715 43.56 -18.98 -32.57
N ARG A 716 43.50 -18.04 -31.62
CA ARG A 716 44.42 -16.90 -31.49
C ARG A 716 45.65 -17.26 -30.67
N ASN A 717 46.27 -18.40 -30.97
CA ASN A 717 47.48 -18.83 -30.26
C ASN A 717 48.61 -17.80 -30.44
N GLY A 718 49.30 -17.49 -29.35
CA GLY A 718 50.42 -16.57 -29.30
C GLY A 718 51.75 -17.26 -29.05
N GLU A 719 52.79 -16.45 -28.91
CA GLU A 719 54.15 -16.88 -28.62
C GLU A 719 54.70 -16.15 -27.39
N TYR A 720 55.52 -16.83 -26.60
CA TYR A 720 56.33 -16.22 -25.55
C TYR A 720 57.72 -15.85 -26.09
N LYS A 721 58.29 -14.76 -25.58
CA LYS A 721 59.66 -14.31 -25.88
C LYS A 721 60.41 -13.91 -24.61
N ASN A 722 61.74 -14.06 -24.67
CA ASN A 722 62.71 -13.68 -23.64
C ASN A 722 62.39 -14.30 -22.27
N ASP A 723 62.81 -13.63 -21.18
CA ASP A 723 62.83 -14.15 -19.82
C ASP A 723 61.41 -14.28 -19.19
N GLN A 724 60.79 -15.45 -19.34
CA GLN A 724 59.57 -15.91 -18.66
C GLN A 724 59.66 -17.41 -18.37
N ASP A 725 58.89 -17.91 -17.40
CA ASP A 725 58.76 -19.35 -17.15
C ASP A 725 57.40 -19.70 -16.55
N SER A 726 57.06 -21.00 -16.56
CA SER A 726 55.89 -21.54 -15.87
C SER A 726 55.91 -21.14 -14.38
N GLY A 727 54.80 -20.58 -13.92
CA GLY A 727 54.65 -20.05 -12.57
C GLY A 727 54.06 -21.04 -11.56
N PRO A 728 53.60 -20.53 -10.41
CA PRO A 728 52.86 -21.33 -9.43
C PRO A 728 51.54 -21.85 -10.02
N VAL A 729 50.84 -22.71 -9.27
CA VAL A 729 49.42 -22.99 -9.54
C VAL A 729 48.69 -21.64 -9.56
N GLY A 730 47.93 -21.44 -10.63
CA GLY A 730 47.18 -20.22 -10.91
C GLY A 730 46.02 -20.01 -9.95
N ILE A 731 45.27 -18.93 -10.19
CA ILE A 731 44.15 -18.52 -9.33
C ILE A 731 42.92 -19.43 -9.50
N SER A 732 42.78 -20.04 -10.68
CA SER A 732 41.60 -20.82 -11.09
C SER A 732 41.34 -22.10 -10.28
N GLY A 733 42.30 -22.56 -9.47
CA GLY A 733 42.12 -23.67 -8.52
C GLY A 733 41.88 -25.05 -9.13
N ASP A 734 41.88 -25.18 -10.47
CA ASP A 734 41.71 -26.43 -11.21
C ASP A 734 43.05 -27.13 -11.52
N GLY A 735 44.16 -26.59 -11.01
CA GLY A 735 45.51 -27.08 -11.21
C GLY A 735 46.25 -26.46 -12.40
N ASP A 736 45.59 -25.59 -13.19
CA ASP A 736 46.26 -24.76 -14.19
C ASP A 736 47.28 -23.83 -13.52
N ARG A 737 48.30 -23.39 -14.27
CA ARG A 737 49.40 -22.58 -13.73
C ARG A 737 49.33 -21.14 -14.21
N ALA A 738 49.84 -20.22 -13.41
CA ALA A 738 50.11 -18.87 -13.88
C ALA A 738 51.41 -18.81 -14.70
N ARG A 739 51.68 -17.65 -15.31
CA ARG A 739 52.96 -17.34 -15.96
C ARG A 739 53.78 -16.35 -15.13
N ASN A 740 55.05 -16.67 -14.88
CA ASN A 740 55.98 -15.76 -14.21
C ASN A 740 56.76 -14.92 -15.24
N PHE A 741 56.78 -13.61 -15.00
CA PHE A 741 57.60 -12.63 -15.73
C PHE A 741 58.64 -12.04 -14.79
N PHE A 742 59.88 -11.88 -15.26
CA PHE A 742 61.03 -11.50 -14.42
C PHE A 742 61.40 -10.01 -14.49
N GLY A 743 60.58 -9.17 -15.13
CA GLY A 743 60.86 -7.74 -15.31
C GLY A 743 62.00 -7.38 -16.28
N LYS A 744 62.62 -8.37 -16.92
CA LYS A 744 63.81 -8.24 -17.78
C LYS A 744 63.56 -8.53 -19.26
N GLY A 745 62.42 -8.05 -19.79
CA GLY A 745 62.15 -8.15 -21.24
C GLY A 745 61.29 -9.33 -21.68
N GLY A 746 60.83 -10.18 -20.76
CA GLY A 746 59.93 -11.31 -21.05
C GLY A 746 58.49 -10.89 -21.31
N TYR A 747 57.84 -11.45 -22.32
CA TYR A 747 56.44 -11.17 -22.65
C TYR A 747 55.80 -12.27 -23.51
N GLY A 748 54.47 -12.37 -23.47
CA GLY A 748 53.66 -13.10 -24.45
C GLY A 748 53.10 -12.14 -25.49
N PHE A 749 52.94 -12.58 -26.74
CA PHE A 749 52.33 -11.77 -27.78
C PHE A 749 51.56 -12.59 -28.82
N VAL A 750 50.60 -11.93 -29.45
CA VAL A 750 49.85 -12.45 -30.60
C VAL A 750 49.63 -11.31 -31.59
N ASN A 751 49.94 -11.57 -32.86
CA ASN A 751 49.81 -10.55 -33.92
C ASN A 751 48.43 -10.60 -34.56
N GLY A 752 47.98 -9.45 -35.08
CA GLY A 752 46.81 -9.41 -35.94
C GLY A 752 45.48 -9.49 -35.19
N ILE A 753 45.44 -9.10 -33.91
CA ILE A 753 44.19 -8.96 -33.18
C ILE A 753 43.56 -7.60 -33.55
N PRO A 754 42.31 -7.58 -34.04
CA PRO A 754 41.60 -6.33 -34.32
C PRO A 754 41.17 -5.66 -33.03
N ALA A 755 41.39 -4.34 -32.93
CA ALA A 755 40.76 -3.54 -31.89
C ALA A 755 39.25 -3.38 -32.18
N PRO A 756 38.35 -3.82 -31.28
CA PRO A 756 36.92 -3.60 -31.39
C PRO A 756 36.60 -2.10 -31.48
N ARG A 757 35.78 -1.74 -32.46
CA ARG A 757 35.52 -0.32 -32.80
C ARG A 757 34.53 0.40 -31.90
N PHE A 758 33.68 -0.34 -31.19
CA PHE A 758 32.51 0.21 -30.52
C PHE A 758 32.53 0.02 -29.01
N GLN A 759 33.05 -1.11 -28.54
CA GLN A 759 33.20 -1.43 -27.13
C GLN A 759 34.32 -2.46 -26.95
N SER A 760 34.96 -2.50 -25.78
CA SER A 760 35.96 -3.52 -25.48
C SER A 760 36.15 -3.72 -23.98
N THR A 761 36.67 -4.89 -23.60
CA THR A 761 37.15 -5.17 -22.24
C THR A 761 38.51 -5.86 -22.29
N MET A 762 39.43 -5.45 -21.43
CA MET A 762 40.68 -6.16 -21.12
C MET A 762 40.64 -6.57 -19.65
N GLU A 763 40.99 -7.81 -19.37
CA GLU A 763 40.93 -8.40 -18.04
C GLU A 763 42.18 -9.25 -17.80
N ALA A 764 42.72 -9.19 -16.58
CA ALA A 764 43.81 -10.04 -16.14
C ALA A 764 43.77 -10.24 -14.63
N TRP A 765 44.23 -11.41 -14.17
CA TRP A 765 44.65 -11.62 -12.78
C TRP A 765 46.15 -11.41 -12.67
N VAL A 766 46.57 -10.69 -11.62
CA VAL A 766 47.98 -10.34 -11.41
C VAL A 766 48.40 -10.54 -9.97
N ASN A 767 49.64 -10.99 -9.77
CA ASN A 767 50.34 -11.00 -8.49
C ASN A 767 51.71 -10.35 -8.67
N PRO A 768 51.79 -9.01 -8.55
CA PRO A 768 53.03 -8.25 -8.73
C PRO A 768 54.02 -8.55 -7.61
N THR A 769 55.31 -8.74 -7.93
CA THR A 769 56.36 -8.93 -6.90
C THR A 769 56.82 -7.61 -6.28
N ASP A 770 56.58 -6.49 -6.97
CA ASP A 770 56.81 -5.14 -6.48
C ASP A 770 55.79 -4.15 -7.07
N GLY A 771 55.82 -2.90 -6.58
CA GLY A 771 54.91 -1.83 -7.01
C GLY A 771 55.52 -0.87 -8.04
N ARG A 772 56.59 -1.26 -8.74
CA ARG A 772 57.24 -0.41 -9.75
C ARG A 772 56.33 -0.21 -10.96
N ASP A 773 56.64 0.79 -11.78
CA ASP A 773 55.93 1.02 -13.03
C ASP A 773 56.13 -0.19 -13.96
N GLN A 774 55.04 -0.80 -14.40
CA GLN A 774 55.09 -2.00 -15.23
C GLN A 774 53.78 -2.28 -15.98
N SER A 775 53.87 -2.76 -17.22
CA SER A 775 52.73 -3.09 -18.07
C SER A 775 52.24 -4.51 -17.82
N ILE A 776 50.92 -4.70 -17.83
CA ILE A 776 50.27 -5.99 -17.59
C ILE A 776 49.76 -6.57 -18.91
N VAL A 777 48.93 -5.82 -19.63
CA VAL A 777 48.37 -6.20 -20.95
C VAL A 777 48.29 -4.96 -21.83
N GLY A 778 48.72 -5.06 -23.09
CA GLY A 778 48.70 -3.94 -24.03
C GLY A 778 48.24 -4.34 -25.44
N HIS A 779 47.45 -3.48 -26.08
CA HIS A 779 46.99 -3.67 -27.46
C HIS A 779 46.79 -2.33 -28.18
N GLY A 780 47.87 -1.66 -28.59
CA GLY A 780 47.80 -0.44 -29.42
C GLY A 780 46.71 0.55 -28.97
N ASP A 781 45.84 0.99 -29.90
CA ASP A 781 44.74 1.92 -29.59
C ASP A 781 43.56 1.31 -28.82
N ALA A 782 43.51 -0.03 -28.70
CA ALA A 782 42.48 -0.68 -27.89
C ALA A 782 42.71 -0.44 -26.40
N GLY A 783 43.95 -0.24 -25.99
CA GLY A 783 44.33 0.20 -24.66
C GLY A 783 45.43 -0.63 -24.03
N GLU A 784 45.81 -0.22 -22.83
CA GLU A 784 46.83 -0.87 -22.02
C GLU A 784 46.46 -0.77 -20.54
N ILE A 785 46.55 -1.89 -19.83
CA ILE A 785 46.48 -1.97 -18.38
C ILE A 785 47.92 -2.04 -17.85
N TYR A 786 48.27 -1.13 -16.96
CA TYR A 786 49.61 -0.99 -16.41
C TYR A 786 49.56 -0.48 -14.96
N ILE A 787 50.68 -0.61 -14.26
CA ILE A 787 50.92 -0.03 -12.95
C ILE A 787 51.81 1.19 -13.16
N ASP A 788 51.43 2.31 -12.57
CA ASP A 788 52.21 3.55 -12.55
C ASP A 788 51.88 4.32 -11.28
N ASP A 789 52.90 4.78 -10.56
CA ASP A 789 52.76 5.42 -9.24
C ASP A 789 51.96 4.55 -8.24
N GLY A 790 52.22 3.24 -8.25
CA GLY A 790 51.61 2.27 -7.33
C GLY A 790 50.11 2.02 -7.50
N HIS A 791 49.49 2.52 -8.58
CA HIS A 791 48.07 2.32 -8.89
C HIS A 791 47.89 1.62 -10.23
N PHE A 792 46.78 0.89 -10.38
CA PHE A 792 46.39 0.37 -11.69
C PHE A 792 45.88 1.51 -12.56
N LYS A 793 46.30 1.52 -13.82
CA LYS A 793 45.85 2.47 -14.83
C LYS A 793 45.38 1.72 -16.06
N PHE A 794 44.32 2.22 -16.66
CA PHE A 794 43.86 1.79 -17.97
C PHE A 794 43.88 3.00 -18.90
N ARG A 795 44.74 2.95 -19.91
CA ARG A 795 44.80 4.00 -20.93
C ARG A 795 44.21 3.50 -22.23
N ARG A 796 43.34 4.29 -22.83
CA ARG A 796 42.94 4.15 -24.25
C ARG A 796 43.30 5.41 -25.02
N MET A 797 44.14 5.23 -26.05
CA MET A 797 44.69 6.34 -26.84
C MET A 797 45.32 7.42 -25.96
N PHE A 798 44.61 8.54 -25.75
CA PHE A 798 45.08 9.70 -25.00
C PHE A 798 44.44 9.83 -23.61
N GLU A 799 43.39 9.05 -23.33
CA GLU A 799 42.64 9.12 -22.08
C GLU A 799 43.09 8.01 -21.14
N THR A 800 43.34 8.36 -19.88
CA THR A 800 43.76 7.41 -18.83
C THR A 800 42.80 7.50 -17.66
N VAL A 801 42.37 6.34 -17.18
CA VAL A 801 41.72 6.20 -15.87
C VAL A 801 42.69 5.57 -14.89
N THR A 802 42.73 6.09 -13.66
CA THR A 802 43.55 5.55 -12.56
C THR A 802 42.61 4.96 -11.51
N SER A 803 42.96 3.80 -10.96
CA SER A 803 42.22 3.20 -9.85
C SER A 803 42.35 4.08 -8.60
N SER A 804 41.27 4.23 -7.84
CA SER A 804 41.28 4.90 -6.53
C SER A 804 41.94 4.07 -5.43
N VAL A 805 42.21 2.79 -5.70
CA VAL A 805 42.88 1.85 -4.79
C VAL A 805 44.30 1.53 -5.27
N PRO A 806 45.27 1.40 -4.36
CA PRO A 806 46.64 1.04 -4.71
C PRO A 806 46.76 -0.46 -5.03
N VAL A 807 47.85 -0.81 -5.73
CA VAL A 807 48.26 -2.19 -5.99
C VAL A 807 48.69 -2.87 -4.68
N GLN A 808 48.33 -4.14 -4.51
CA GLN A 808 48.76 -4.99 -3.40
C GLN A 808 49.84 -5.95 -3.88
N VAL A 809 51.08 -5.65 -3.48
CA VAL A 809 52.26 -6.47 -3.82
C VAL A 809 52.18 -7.84 -3.14
N GLY A 810 52.49 -8.90 -3.88
CA GLY A 810 52.51 -10.27 -3.39
C GLY A 810 51.14 -10.95 -3.26
N ALA A 811 50.06 -10.27 -3.66
CA ALA A 811 48.69 -10.79 -3.61
C ALA A 811 48.07 -10.85 -5.01
N TRP A 812 47.22 -11.86 -5.24
CA TRP A 812 46.42 -11.94 -6.46
C TRP A 812 45.33 -10.86 -6.46
N GLN A 813 45.24 -10.13 -7.57
CA GLN A 813 44.23 -9.11 -7.80
C GLN A 813 43.69 -9.22 -9.23
N GLN A 814 42.38 -9.08 -9.38
CA GLN A 814 41.74 -8.94 -10.70
C GLN A 814 41.79 -7.45 -11.09
N VAL A 815 42.21 -7.16 -12.31
CA VAL A 815 42.15 -5.82 -12.90
C VAL A 815 41.46 -5.87 -14.25
N VAL A 816 40.44 -5.02 -14.43
CA VAL A 816 39.63 -4.99 -15.64
C VAL A 816 39.48 -3.57 -16.16
N GLY A 817 39.85 -3.34 -17.42
CA GLY A 817 39.59 -2.10 -18.13
C GLY A 817 38.44 -2.29 -19.12
N THR A 818 37.33 -1.55 -18.97
CA THR A 818 36.20 -1.58 -19.92
C THR A 818 36.04 -0.27 -20.66
N TRP A 819 35.55 -0.33 -21.89
CA TRP A 819 35.16 0.83 -22.69
C TRP A 819 33.84 0.58 -23.39
N ASP A 820 32.82 1.37 -23.08
CA ASP A 820 31.45 1.20 -23.62
C ASP A 820 31.16 2.02 -24.88
N GLY A 821 32.16 2.69 -25.46
CA GLY A 821 31.99 3.60 -26.59
C GLY A 821 31.98 5.08 -26.19
N ALA A 822 31.70 5.38 -24.92
CA ALA A 822 31.67 6.74 -24.37
C ALA A 822 32.54 6.88 -23.13
N ASP A 823 32.61 5.85 -22.28
CA ASP A 823 33.31 5.88 -21.01
C ASP A 823 34.32 4.74 -20.91
N ILE A 824 35.52 5.03 -20.40
CA ILE A 824 36.46 4.03 -19.90
C ILE A 824 36.30 3.87 -18.39
N ARG A 825 36.35 2.64 -17.91
CA ARG A 825 36.27 2.27 -16.50
C ARG A 825 37.42 1.35 -16.14
N ILE A 826 37.87 1.43 -14.90
CA ILE A 826 38.79 0.45 -14.32
C ILE A 826 38.15 -0.18 -13.09
N TYR A 827 38.20 -1.51 -13.04
CA TYR A 827 37.73 -2.31 -11.93
C TYR A 827 38.92 -3.00 -11.29
N VAL A 828 38.91 -3.06 -9.96
CA VAL A 828 39.86 -3.86 -9.18
C VAL A 828 39.04 -4.76 -8.28
N ASN A 829 39.28 -6.07 -8.35
CA ASN A 829 38.58 -7.09 -7.57
C ASN A 829 37.05 -6.99 -7.68
N GLY A 830 36.53 -6.93 -8.91
CA GLY A 830 35.10 -6.84 -9.18
C GLY A 830 34.44 -5.47 -8.96
N ILE A 831 35.14 -4.47 -8.42
CA ILE A 831 34.58 -3.17 -8.04
C ILE A 831 35.09 -2.06 -8.97
N GLU A 832 34.21 -1.18 -9.47
CA GLU A 832 34.61 0.01 -10.23
C GLU A 832 35.37 0.98 -9.32
N THR A 833 36.62 1.28 -9.65
CA THR A 833 37.51 2.15 -8.85
C THR A 833 37.92 3.43 -9.59
N GLY A 834 37.50 3.58 -10.84
CA GLY A 834 37.71 4.80 -11.60
C GLY A 834 36.94 4.81 -12.91
N LYS A 835 36.58 6.01 -13.39
CA LYS A 835 35.87 6.23 -14.64
C LYS A 835 36.27 7.55 -15.27
N THR A 836 36.41 7.59 -16.60
CA THR A 836 36.52 8.84 -17.36
C THR A 836 35.92 8.71 -18.76
N GLU A 837 35.64 9.83 -19.43
CA GLU A 837 35.09 9.85 -20.79
C GLU A 837 36.17 9.53 -21.84
N SER A 838 35.82 8.73 -22.84
CA SER A 838 36.60 8.56 -24.07
C SER A 838 35.69 8.15 -25.22
N THR A 839 35.56 9.02 -26.23
CA THR A 839 34.60 8.86 -27.34
C THR A 839 35.28 8.48 -28.66
N ARG A 840 36.61 8.34 -28.67
CA ARG A 840 37.39 8.05 -29.88
C ARG A 840 37.36 6.55 -30.20
N ARG A 841 37.00 6.24 -31.44
CA ARG A 841 36.97 4.86 -31.95
C ARG A 841 38.37 4.41 -32.37
N PRO A 842 38.86 3.24 -31.90
CA PRO A 842 40.13 2.68 -32.37
C PRO A 842 40.00 2.24 -33.83
N SER A 843 41.10 2.32 -34.58
CA SER A 843 41.13 1.98 -36.01
C SER A 843 42.24 1.01 -36.39
N SER A 844 42.92 0.39 -35.43
CA SER A 844 44.08 -0.45 -35.65
C SER A 844 43.78 -1.95 -35.52
N ILE A 845 44.53 -2.74 -36.29
CA ILE A 845 44.85 -4.14 -36.01
C ILE A 845 46.27 -4.09 -35.48
N SER A 846 46.54 -4.67 -34.31
CA SER A 846 47.85 -4.57 -33.68
C SER A 846 48.26 -5.89 -33.03
N THR A 847 49.40 -5.88 -32.37
CA THR A 847 49.85 -6.94 -31.49
C THR A 847 49.18 -6.78 -30.12
N PHE A 848 48.62 -7.87 -29.59
CA PHE A 848 48.16 -7.96 -28.22
C PHE A 848 49.28 -8.60 -27.39
N TYR A 849 49.68 -7.93 -26.33
CA TYR A 849 50.80 -8.29 -25.46
C TYR A 849 50.32 -8.66 -24.06
N VAL A 850 51.02 -9.62 -23.44
CA VAL A 850 50.87 -10.02 -22.04
C VAL A 850 52.23 -9.89 -21.35
N GLY A 851 52.27 -9.21 -20.20
CA GLY A 851 53.50 -8.86 -19.48
C GLY A 851 54.29 -7.69 -20.10
N PHE A 852 53.73 -7.03 -21.11
CA PHE A 852 54.35 -5.89 -21.80
C PHE A 852 53.28 -4.96 -22.40
N GLY A 853 53.67 -3.71 -22.64
CA GLY A 853 52.90 -2.67 -23.31
C GLY A 853 53.80 -1.50 -23.70
N GLU A 854 53.24 -0.47 -24.32
CA GLU A 854 54.00 0.67 -24.84
C GLU A 854 54.25 1.76 -23.78
N LEU A 855 53.60 1.68 -22.61
CA LEU A 855 53.58 2.76 -21.62
C LEU A 855 54.46 2.55 -20.41
N ALA A 856 54.73 1.31 -20.03
CA ALA A 856 55.53 0.99 -18.88
C ALA A 856 56.49 -0.17 -19.17
N PRO A 857 57.51 -0.37 -18.32
CA PRO A 857 58.41 -1.52 -18.41
C PRO A 857 57.70 -2.88 -18.33
N TRP A 858 58.39 -3.96 -18.70
CA TRP A 858 57.88 -5.33 -18.58
C TRP A 858 57.43 -5.69 -17.16
N PHE A 859 56.42 -6.55 -17.04
CA PHE A 859 55.89 -7.02 -15.75
C PHE A 859 56.91 -7.85 -14.93
N TYR A 860 56.85 -7.72 -13.61
CA TYR A 860 57.57 -8.56 -12.65
C TYR A 860 56.60 -9.15 -11.62
N GLY A 861 56.38 -10.45 -11.74
CA GLY A 861 55.40 -11.19 -10.95
C GLY A 861 54.71 -12.27 -11.77
N ALA A 862 53.58 -12.76 -11.25
CA ALA A 862 52.75 -13.74 -11.94
C ALA A 862 51.53 -13.07 -12.60
N ILE A 863 51.17 -13.50 -13.82
CA ILE A 863 49.91 -13.13 -14.50
C ILE A 863 49.15 -14.41 -14.81
N ASP A 864 47.84 -14.35 -14.69
CA ASP A 864 46.92 -15.44 -14.97
C ASP A 864 45.63 -14.94 -15.64
N GLU A 865 44.89 -15.85 -16.29
CA GLU A 865 43.53 -15.67 -16.79
C GLU A 865 43.30 -14.34 -17.56
N VAL A 866 44.12 -14.10 -18.60
CA VAL A 866 44.08 -12.88 -19.41
C VAL A 866 43.03 -13.00 -20.50
N ALA A 867 42.04 -12.11 -20.50
CA ALA A 867 40.96 -12.11 -21.49
C ALA A 867 40.76 -10.76 -22.18
N TYR A 868 40.38 -10.82 -23.45
CA TYR A 868 40.09 -9.66 -24.28
C TYR A 868 38.74 -9.82 -24.98
N TYR A 869 37.85 -8.85 -24.84
CA TYR A 869 36.47 -8.91 -25.34
C TYR A 869 36.16 -7.76 -26.31
N SER A 870 35.27 -8.03 -27.28
CA SER A 870 34.71 -7.02 -28.18
C SER A 870 33.47 -6.32 -27.64
N VAL A 871 33.17 -6.53 -26.36
CA VAL A 871 32.05 -5.92 -25.63
C VAL A 871 32.56 -5.28 -24.35
N ALA A 872 31.84 -4.28 -23.85
CA ALA A 872 32.08 -3.75 -22.51
C ALA A 872 31.33 -4.64 -21.51
N LEU A 873 32.06 -5.40 -20.70
CA LEU A 873 31.44 -6.16 -19.62
C LEU A 873 30.84 -5.17 -18.61
N ASN A 874 29.61 -5.44 -18.19
CA ASN A 874 28.96 -4.65 -17.14
C ASN A 874 29.53 -5.01 -15.76
N ALA A 875 29.30 -4.15 -14.77
CA ALA A 875 29.84 -4.34 -13.42
C ALA A 875 29.47 -5.69 -12.79
N ASN A 876 28.23 -6.16 -13.01
CA ASN A 876 27.81 -7.47 -12.50
C ASN A 876 28.63 -8.59 -13.15
N ARG A 877 28.85 -8.54 -14.46
CA ARG A 877 29.65 -9.56 -15.16
C ARG A 877 31.10 -9.58 -14.69
N VAL A 878 31.71 -8.40 -14.53
CA VAL A 878 33.08 -8.26 -13.99
C VAL A 878 33.15 -8.83 -12.56
N TYR A 879 32.15 -8.55 -11.74
CA TYR A 879 32.05 -9.11 -10.38
C TYR A 879 31.86 -10.63 -10.37
N GLN A 880 31.11 -11.21 -11.32
CA GLN A 880 30.98 -12.66 -11.46
C GLN A 880 32.30 -13.31 -11.89
N HIS A 881 33.06 -12.68 -12.79
CA HIS A 881 34.42 -13.14 -13.11
C HIS A 881 35.34 -13.08 -11.88
N TRP A 882 35.19 -12.05 -11.04
CA TRP A 882 35.96 -11.95 -9.79
C TRP A 882 35.61 -13.05 -8.78
N LEU A 883 34.31 -13.36 -8.62
CA LEU A 883 33.82 -14.39 -7.70
C LEU A 883 34.16 -15.82 -8.13
N ALA A 884 34.43 -16.05 -9.42
CA ALA A 884 34.85 -17.35 -9.93
C ALA A 884 36.15 -17.83 -9.26
N ASP A 885 36.91 -16.91 -8.64
CA ASP A 885 38.20 -17.09 -8.03
C ASP A 885 38.17 -16.87 -6.51
N PRO A 886 38.97 -17.60 -5.70
CA PRO A 886 39.02 -17.37 -4.27
C PRO A 886 39.60 -15.97 -3.95
N PRO A 887 38.97 -15.15 -3.09
CA PRO A 887 39.74 -14.26 -2.24
C PRO A 887 40.66 -15.14 -1.38
N PRO A 888 41.93 -14.76 -1.14
CA PRO A 888 42.77 -15.49 -0.21
C PRO A 888 42.03 -15.65 1.12
N GLU A 889 41.75 -16.89 1.53
CA GLU A 889 41.72 -17.17 2.95
C GLU A 889 43.11 -16.78 3.45
N ASP A 890 43.15 -15.76 4.31
CA ASP A 890 44.32 -15.25 5.04
C ASP A 890 45.07 -14.04 4.44
N LEU A 891 44.48 -12.85 4.63
CA LEU A 891 45.23 -11.61 4.90
C LEU A 891 45.28 -11.33 6.41
N THR A 892 45.54 -12.34 7.25
CA THR A 892 46.12 -12.04 8.57
C THR A 892 47.62 -11.88 8.40
N VAL A 893 48.12 -10.78 8.96
CA VAL A 893 49.53 -10.46 9.05
C VAL A 893 50.25 -11.65 9.69
N SER A 894 51.02 -12.41 8.91
CA SER A 894 52.15 -13.17 9.41
C SER A 894 53.14 -12.16 9.97
N THR A 895 52.98 -11.86 11.26
CA THR A 895 54.08 -11.30 12.03
C THR A 895 55.13 -12.39 12.06
N SER A 896 56.20 -12.17 11.29
CA SER A 896 57.40 -12.95 11.43
C SER A 896 57.79 -12.94 12.91
N GLU A 897 57.78 -14.14 13.52
CA GLU A 897 58.58 -14.38 14.71
C GLU A 897 60.01 -13.99 14.36
N THR A 898 60.42 -12.83 14.85
CA THR A 898 61.83 -12.49 14.96
C THR A 898 62.38 -13.43 16.02
N THR A 899 62.89 -14.56 15.54
CA THR A 899 63.79 -15.41 16.29
C THR A 899 64.97 -14.55 16.74
N GLU A 900 65.10 -14.46 18.05
CA GLU A 900 66.24 -13.91 18.77
C GLU A 900 67.53 -14.52 18.19
N PRO A 901 68.51 -13.72 17.72
CA PRO A 901 69.80 -14.26 17.33
C PRO A 901 70.55 -14.71 18.58
N GLY A 902 70.63 -16.03 18.75
CA GLY A 902 71.56 -16.67 19.67
C GLY A 902 73.00 -16.27 19.35
N ASN A 903 73.60 -15.63 20.34
CA ASN A 903 75.02 -15.39 20.57
C ASN A 903 75.99 -16.39 19.88
N PRO A 904 76.91 -15.92 19.02
CA PRO A 904 78.24 -16.50 18.88
C PRO A 904 79.25 -15.61 19.61
N GLY A 905 80.01 -16.22 20.51
CA GLY A 905 80.97 -15.52 21.35
C GLY A 905 82.20 -14.98 20.63
N GLU A 906 82.87 -14.12 21.40
CA GLU A 906 84.30 -13.83 21.43
C GLU A 906 84.91 -12.81 20.43
N GLU A 907 85.28 -11.67 21.04
CA GLU A 907 86.54 -10.93 20.91
C GLU A 907 86.71 -9.73 19.94
N THR A 908 87.04 -8.59 20.59
CA THR A 908 87.83 -7.40 20.19
C THR A 908 87.13 -6.14 19.64
N ASP A 909 87.04 -5.14 20.53
CA ASP A 909 87.02 -3.68 20.31
C ASP A 909 88.43 -3.14 19.93
N PRO A 910 88.68 -1.84 19.59
CA PRO A 910 87.87 -0.73 18.98
C PRO A 910 88.75 0.03 17.90
N PRO A 911 88.71 1.37 17.62
CA PRO A 911 87.76 2.47 17.91
C PRO A 911 87.42 3.48 16.75
N VAL A 912 86.29 4.20 16.93
CA VAL A 912 86.05 5.68 16.76
C VAL A 912 86.19 6.36 15.37
N THR A 913 85.14 7.09 14.95
CA THR A 913 85.14 8.57 14.81
C THR A 913 83.72 9.16 14.77
N GLU A 914 83.57 10.22 15.55
CA GLU A 914 82.44 11.14 15.74
C GLU A 914 82.24 12.07 14.52
N ASP A 915 81.03 12.60 14.28
CA ASP A 915 80.69 14.02 14.55
C ASP A 915 79.22 14.36 14.18
N PRO A 916 78.44 15.03 15.06
CA PRO A 916 77.10 15.58 14.83
C PRO A 916 77.10 17.13 14.76
N ASP A 917 76.15 17.76 14.05
CA ASP A 917 75.60 19.11 14.38
C ASP A 917 74.60 19.60 13.28
N THR A 918 73.28 19.72 13.54
CA THR A 918 72.47 20.89 14.02
C THR A 918 72.04 21.90 12.90
N PRO A 919 71.15 22.91 13.11
CA PRO A 919 69.75 22.87 13.60
C PRO A 919 68.75 23.84 12.86
N VAL A 920 67.44 23.67 13.15
CA VAL A 920 66.34 24.68 13.37
C VAL A 920 66.07 25.84 12.38
N SER A 921 64.80 25.99 11.94
CA SER A 921 64.07 27.29 11.97
C SER A 921 62.54 27.16 11.87
N ASP A 922 61.86 27.84 12.79
CA ASP A 922 60.42 28.08 12.97
C ASP A 922 59.84 29.16 12.01
N ASP A 923 58.64 28.93 11.44
CA ASP A 923 57.37 29.73 11.56
C ASP A 923 57.08 30.75 10.40
N PRO A 924 55.89 31.38 10.29
CA PRO A 924 54.71 30.93 9.52
C PRO A 924 54.21 31.95 8.46
N SER A 925 53.23 31.57 7.63
CA SER A 925 52.21 32.53 7.16
C SER A 925 50.97 31.87 6.55
N GLU A 926 49.80 32.30 7.04
CA GLU A 926 48.45 32.08 6.50
C GLU A 926 48.30 32.57 5.04
N THR A 927 47.45 31.93 4.23
CA THR A 927 46.23 32.57 3.66
C THR A 927 45.32 31.54 2.95
N GLU A 928 44.06 31.55 3.39
CA GLU A 928 42.77 31.47 2.67
C GLU A 928 42.51 30.44 1.53
N ASP A 929 41.64 29.48 1.87
CA ASP A 929 40.62 28.80 1.02
C ASP A 929 39.43 29.78 0.80
N PRO A 930 38.64 29.77 -0.31
CA PRO A 930 37.68 28.68 -0.58
C PRO A 930 37.41 28.34 -2.06
N GLY A 931 37.30 27.05 -2.37
CA GLY A 931 36.75 26.56 -3.65
C GLY A 931 35.98 25.25 -3.50
N THR A 932 34.66 25.33 -3.52
CA THR A 932 33.67 24.27 -3.35
C THR A 932 33.44 23.41 -4.60
N GLY A 933 33.36 22.10 -4.42
CA GLY A 933 32.67 21.15 -5.29
C GLY A 933 32.08 20.05 -4.41
N ASP A 934 30.74 19.96 -4.38
CA ASP A 934 29.95 18.93 -3.71
C ASP A 934 29.78 17.74 -4.68
N ASP A 935 30.01 16.51 -4.21
CA ASP A 935 29.24 15.33 -4.63
C ASP A 935 29.09 14.36 -3.45
N ASP A 936 27.90 13.76 -3.35
CA ASP A 936 27.43 12.92 -2.25
C ASP A 936 28.13 11.54 -2.28
N GLU A 937 29.08 11.32 -1.38
CA GLU A 937 29.74 10.02 -1.15
C GLU A 937 29.27 9.40 0.18
N VAL A 938 28.81 8.15 0.14
CA VAL A 938 28.57 7.33 1.34
C VAL A 938 29.92 6.81 1.81
N VAL A 939 30.49 7.41 2.85
CA VAL A 939 31.74 6.93 3.44
C VAL A 939 31.44 5.74 4.37
N PRO A 940 31.89 4.50 4.08
CA PRO A 940 31.96 3.46 5.08
C PRO A 940 33.15 3.75 6.01
N ILE A 941 32.88 3.91 7.30
CA ILE A 941 33.94 3.94 8.32
C ILE A 941 34.02 2.50 8.85
N SER A 942 35.10 1.79 8.55
CA SER A 942 35.44 0.53 9.20
C SER A 942 35.77 0.82 10.67
N ALA A 943 35.07 0.14 11.58
CA ALA A 943 35.46 0.10 12.99
C ALA A 943 36.40 -1.10 13.16
N GLU A 944 37.61 -0.84 13.65
CA GLU A 944 38.47 -1.89 14.20
C GLU A 944 37.99 -2.20 15.62
N SER A 945 37.42 -3.38 15.84
CA SER A 945 37.25 -3.92 17.20
C SER A 945 37.30 -5.46 17.17
N GLY A 946 38.18 -6.00 18.03
CA GLY A 946 38.54 -7.40 18.08
C GLY A 946 37.41 -8.34 18.51
N GLY A 947 37.44 -9.56 17.97
CA GLY A 947 36.46 -10.60 18.25
C GLY A 947 36.38 -10.96 19.73
N SER A 948 35.19 -10.76 20.31
CA SER A 948 34.80 -11.43 21.54
C SER A 948 33.30 -11.73 21.49
N ALA A 949 32.89 -12.87 22.05
CA ALA A 949 31.48 -13.27 22.15
C ALA A 949 30.74 -12.34 23.12
N GLY A 950 30.11 -11.29 22.60
CA GLY A 950 29.35 -10.29 23.34
C GLY A 950 28.60 -9.30 22.43
N PRO A 951 27.96 -8.26 22.98
CA PRO A 951 27.30 -7.19 22.22
C PRO A 951 28.32 -6.37 21.43
N GLU A 952 28.14 -6.23 20.12
CA GLU A 952 29.09 -5.56 19.22
C GLU A 952 28.41 -4.51 18.35
N ILE A 953 29.03 -3.34 18.20
CA ILE A 953 28.70 -2.32 17.21
C ILE A 953 29.35 -2.72 15.88
N SER A 954 28.64 -3.54 15.10
CA SER A 954 29.20 -4.11 13.88
C SER A 954 29.27 -3.11 12.71
N ARG A 955 28.48 -2.03 12.73
CA ARG A 955 28.52 -0.98 11.69
C ARG A 955 27.95 0.35 12.17
N VAL A 956 28.66 1.44 11.90
CA VAL A 956 28.15 2.81 12.04
C VAL A 956 28.09 3.44 10.65
N SER A 957 26.90 3.89 10.23
CA SER A 957 26.73 4.68 9.01
C SER A 957 26.04 6.00 9.32
N ALA A 958 26.46 7.06 8.66
CA ALA A 958 25.89 8.39 8.86
C ALA A 958 25.68 9.09 7.52
N ASN A 959 24.58 9.81 7.40
CA ASN A 959 24.33 10.72 6.29
C ASN A 959 23.80 12.06 6.80
N ARG A 960 23.50 12.98 5.87
CA ARG A 960 22.99 14.34 6.20
C ARG A 960 21.61 14.33 6.89
N LYS A 961 20.94 13.18 7.02
CA LYS A 961 19.59 13.03 7.61
C LYS A 961 19.58 12.24 8.93
N ALA A 962 20.39 11.19 9.08
CA ALA A 962 20.38 10.29 10.24
C ALA A 962 21.72 9.56 10.42
N ILE A 963 21.90 8.98 11.61
CA ILE A 963 22.97 8.03 11.92
C ILE A 963 22.30 6.68 12.19
N LYS A 964 22.75 5.62 11.52
CA LYS A 964 22.31 4.24 11.74
C LYS A 964 23.46 3.44 12.34
N VAL A 965 23.16 2.70 13.40
CA VAL A 965 24.12 1.82 14.06
C VAL A 965 23.55 0.41 14.08
N LEU A 966 24.25 -0.53 13.47
CA LEU A 966 23.96 -1.95 13.54
C LEU A 966 24.66 -2.54 14.76
N ILE A 967 23.88 -3.22 15.59
CA ILE A 967 24.33 -3.87 16.81
C ILE A 967 24.04 -5.36 16.66
N LYS A 968 25.05 -6.19 16.85
CA LYS A 968 24.91 -7.65 16.88
C LYS A 968 24.97 -8.14 18.32
N CYS A 969 23.99 -8.96 18.69
CA CYS A 969 23.93 -9.63 19.98
C CYS A 969 24.26 -11.10 19.79
N SER A 970 25.32 -11.58 20.42
CA SER A 970 25.72 -12.99 20.42
C SER A 970 25.89 -13.51 21.85
N GLY A 971 25.84 -14.84 22.04
CA GLY A 971 26.11 -15.47 23.35
C GLY A 971 24.98 -15.41 24.39
N GLY A 972 23.73 -15.15 23.99
CA GLY A 972 22.55 -15.17 24.87
C GLY A 972 22.37 -13.93 25.76
N GLN A 973 23.21 -12.91 25.60
CA GLN A 973 23.12 -11.64 26.31
C GLN A 973 22.09 -10.70 25.65
N ASP A 974 21.40 -9.90 26.49
CA ASP A 974 20.50 -8.84 26.06
C ASP A 974 21.31 -7.55 25.81
N CYS A 975 21.26 -7.01 24.59
CA CYS A 975 21.92 -5.75 24.25
C CYS A 975 20.99 -4.54 24.34
N SER A 976 19.78 -4.71 24.87
CA SER A 976 18.85 -3.61 25.10
C SER A 976 19.45 -2.63 26.09
N GLY A 977 19.38 -1.35 25.76
CA GLY A 977 20.12 -0.33 26.49
C GLY A 977 20.09 1.03 25.82
N LYS A 978 21.16 1.79 25.99
CA LYS A 978 21.27 3.16 25.48
C LYS A 978 22.53 3.34 24.67
N LEU A 979 22.36 3.74 23.42
CA LEU A 979 23.44 4.24 22.60
C LEU A 979 23.68 5.71 22.96
N THR A 980 24.92 6.06 23.26
CA THR A 980 25.34 7.44 23.53
C THR A 980 26.55 7.78 22.67
N GLY A 981 26.74 9.05 22.30
CA GLY A 981 27.85 9.39 21.43
C GLY A 981 28.05 10.87 21.20
N THR A 982 29.06 11.17 20.39
CA THR A 982 29.36 12.53 19.92
C THR A 982 29.33 12.58 18.41
N LEU A 983 28.57 13.54 17.88
CA LEU A 983 28.53 13.91 16.47
C LEU A 983 29.30 15.20 16.28
N LYS A 984 30.37 15.17 15.47
CA LYS A 984 31.15 16.34 15.09
C LYS A 984 30.87 16.69 13.63
N LEU A 985 30.31 17.88 13.43
CA LEU A 985 29.98 18.47 12.13
C LEU A 985 30.86 19.71 11.94
N GLY A 986 31.98 19.55 11.24
CA GLY A 986 33.02 20.58 11.15
C GLY A 986 33.60 20.94 12.54
N LYS A 987 33.59 22.23 12.90
CA LYS A 987 34.05 22.72 14.22
C LYS A 987 33.04 22.51 15.36
N LYS A 988 31.78 22.12 15.07
CA LYS A 988 30.71 21.97 16.08
C LYS A 988 30.61 20.52 16.55
N LYS A 989 30.50 20.31 17.87
CA LYS A 989 30.27 19.01 18.50
C LYS A 989 28.88 18.97 19.12
N PHE A 990 28.17 17.86 18.95
CA PHE A 990 26.85 17.61 19.51
C PHE A 990 26.84 16.26 20.24
N ALA A 991 26.13 16.17 21.36
CA ALA A 991 25.82 14.89 21.96
C ALA A 991 24.67 14.21 21.20
N ILE A 992 24.72 12.88 21.09
CA ILE A 992 23.66 12.06 20.51
C ILE A 992 23.32 10.90 21.45
N SER A 993 22.05 10.50 21.45
CA SER A 993 21.62 9.30 22.16
C SER A 993 20.38 8.67 21.53
N ALA A 994 20.26 7.35 21.60
CA ALA A 994 19.07 6.61 21.22
C ALA A 994 18.88 5.39 22.14
N GLY A 995 17.64 4.95 22.30
CA GLY A 995 17.35 3.66 22.93
C GLY A 995 17.63 2.53 21.95
N VAL A 996 18.18 1.43 22.47
CA VAL A 996 18.41 0.20 21.73
C VAL A 996 17.48 -0.86 22.31
N SER A 997 16.70 -1.51 21.45
CA SER A 997 15.86 -2.66 21.78
C SER A 997 16.27 -3.80 20.85
N ALA A 998 16.99 -4.79 21.38
CA ALA A 998 17.54 -5.89 20.61
C ALA A 998 17.23 -7.22 21.30
N PRO A 999 16.63 -8.21 20.62
CA PRO A 999 16.39 -9.52 21.21
C PRO A 999 17.71 -10.28 21.45
N LYS A 1000 17.70 -11.21 22.41
CA LYS A 1000 18.84 -12.12 22.67
C LYS A 1000 19.16 -12.91 21.39
N ASN A 1001 20.45 -13.00 21.03
CA ASN A 1001 20.92 -13.67 19.80
C ASN A 1001 20.28 -13.12 18.50
N GLY A 1002 20.20 -11.80 18.36
CA GLY A 1002 19.70 -11.12 17.16
C GLY A 1002 20.53 -9.92 16.74
N SER A 1003 20.13 -9.25 15.66
CA SER A 1003 20.70 -7.97 15.22
C SER A 1003 19.66 -6.86 15.35
N ALA A 1004 20.09 -5.67 15.75
CA ALA A 1004 19.22 -4.49 15.84
C ALA A 1004 19.84 -3.28 15.14
N VAL A 1005 19.04 -2.58 14.35
CA VAL A 1005 19.44 -1.29 13.75
C VAL A 1005 18.83 -0.16 14.55
N THR A 1006 19.67 0.62 15.22
CA THR A 1006 19.25 1.81 15.94
C THR A 1006 19.49 3.06 15.10
N THR A 1007 18.44 3.87 14.90
CA THR A 1007 18.54 5.13 14.14
C THR A 1007 18.50 6.34 15.07
N VAL A 1008 19.55 7.15 15.05
CA VAL A 1008 19.58 8.48 15.68
C VAL A 1008 19.12 9.52 14.65
N LYS A 1009 17.93 10.08 14.85
CA LYS A 1009 17.43 11.19 14.01
C LYS A 1009 18.14 12.49 14.37
N LEU A 1010 18.69 13.18 13.36
CA LEU A 1010 19.29 14.50 13.56
C LEU A 1010 18.21 15.57 13.77
N THR A 1011 18.43 16.46 14.73
CA THR A 1011 17.59 17.65 14.95
C THR A 1011 17.68 18.62 13.77
N LYS A 1012 16.72 19.55 13.65
CA LYS A 1012 16.73 20.58 12.59
C LYS A 1012 18.03 21.39 12.57
N ALA A 1013 18.61 21.68 13.74
CA ALA A 1013 19.88 22.38 13.88
C ALA A 1013 21.08 21.54 13.41
N GLN A 1014 21.12 20.25 13.76
CA GLN A 1014 22.16 19.31 13.31
C GLN A 1014 22.07 19.06 11.80
N LYS A 1015 20.87 18.90 11.23
CA LYS A 1015 20.67 18.79 9.77
C LYS A 1015 21.16 20.03 9.02
N LYS A 1016 20.90 21.22 9.55
CA LYS A 1016 21.41 22.48 8.99
C LYS A 1016 22.94 22.59 9.07
N ALA A 1017 23.54 22.09 10.16
CA ALA A 1017 25.00 22.03 10.30
C ALA A 1017 25.64 20.94 9.42
N ALA A 1018 24.98 19.79 9.25
CA ALA A 1018 25.46 18.68 8.42
C ALA A 1018 25.47 19.04 6.94
N LYS A 1019 24.48 19.81 6.46
CA LYS A 1019 24.48 20.39 5.12
C LYS A 1019 25.65 21.34 4.83
N LYS A 1020 26.32 21.85 5.86
CA LYS A 1020 27.45 22.79 5.73
C LYS A 1020 28.79 22.17 6.14
N ALA A 1021 28.80 20.91 6.57
CA ALA A 1021 30.00 20.26 7.08
C ALA A 1021 30.66 19.44 5.98
N LYS A 1022 31.97 19.67 5.75
CA LYS A 1022 32.79 18.91 4.80
C LYS A 1022 32.98 17.45 5.23
N PHE A 1023 32.96 17.18 6.54
CA PHE A 1023 33.08 15.84 7.11
C PHE A 1023 32.09 15.63 8.26
N ILE A 1024 31.56 14.41 8.38
CA ILE A 1024 30.70 13.95 9.49
C ILE A 1024 31.51 12.92 10.29
N ASN A 1025 31.89 13.26 11.52
CA ASN A 1025 32.57 12.32 12.41
C ASN A 1025 31.61 11.88 13.51
N VAL A 1026 31.42 10.58 13.68
CA VAL A 1026 30.55 9.98 14.69
C VAL A 1026 31.43 9.11 15.60
N LYS A 1027 31.22 9.24 16.91
CA LYS A 1027 31.69 8.27 17.90
C LYS A 1027 30.50 7.83 18.73
N VAL A 1028 30.32 6.54 18.92
CA VAL A 1028 29.23 5.96 19.70
C VAL A 1028 29.75 4.98 20.74
N THR A 1029 28.96 4.81 21.78
CA THR A 1029 29.21 3.91 22.90
C THR A 1029 27.89 3.27 23.26
N LEU A 1030 27.84 1.95 23.16
CA LEU A 1030 26.71 1.15 23.58
C LEU A 1030 26.82 0.89 25.09
N ARG A 1031 25.74 1.12 25.82
CA ARG A 1031 25.65 0.82 27.25
C ARG A 1031 24.42 -0.02 27.55
N SER A 1032 24.54 -0.98 28.45
CA SER A 1032 23.41 -1.72 29.03
C SER A 1032 22.51 -0.82 29.88
N ALA A 1033 21.34 -1.33 30.28
CA ALA A 1033 20.36 -0.60 31.09
C ALA A 1033 20.91 -0.11 32.45
N ASP A 1034 21.91 -0.80 33.02
CA ASP A 1034 22.60 -0.43 34.27
C ASP A 1034 23.76 0.58 34.06
N GLY A 1035 24.04 0.97 32.81
CA GLY A 1035 25.05 1.98 32.45
C GLY A 1035 26.44 1.43 32.12
N THR A 1036 26.65 0.11 32.23
CA THR A 1036 27.91 -0.56 31.87
C THR A 1036 28.21 -0.39 30.38
N VAL A 1037 29.45 -0.10 30.01
CA VAL A 1037 29.86 0.02 28.60
C VAL A 1037 29.97 -1.36 28.00
N LEU A 1038 29.18 -1.63 26.96
CA LEU A 1038 29.19 -2.88 26.23
C LEU A 1038 30.19 -2.83 25.07
N ASP A 1039 30.17 -1.74 24.28
CA ASP A 1039 31.08 -1.57 23.14
C ASP A 1039 31.22 -0.09 22.69
N ARG A 1040 32.22 0.22 21.85
CA ARG A 1040 32.51 1.55 21.27
C ARG A 1040 32.83 1.45 19.78
N GLY A 1041 32.29 2.39 19.00
CA GLY A 1041 32.51 2.48 17.55
C GLY A 1041 32.42 3.89 16.99
#